data_AF-A0A173W344-F1
#
_entry.id   AF-A0A173W344-F1
#
_cell.length_a   1.000
_cell.length_b   1.000
_cell.length_c   1.000
_cell.angle_alpha   90.00
_cell.angle_beta   90.00
_cell.angle_gamma   90.00
#
_symmetry.space_group_name_H-M   'P 1'
#
loop_
_entity.id
_entity.type
_entity.pdbx_description
1 polymer ?
#
loop_
_entity_poly.entity_id
_entity_poly.type
_entity_poly.pdbx_seq_one_letter_code
_entity_poly.pdbx_strand_id
1 'polypeptide(L)'
;MDLKTLIEDGEKVVNASPVHPHPEIVTKSLEHLETLKKKCSKDLHVVLMGEVKSGKSTLLNALAGEVVSPVGITETTAAIINVCYGKKKLAGIRYKNGSFKTGSIESILSELNANKGNSEYFKNCQEVCIWIPEESLREMSVVDTPGLNTLTEFNDKLATEYIQEADVVVWLANGRYPGKLSNMETAEKIHDMGKRMVAVISHVDDFDEKTVTVCIEHLKRNCDGLFEMIFPFAGEMARQAIEEQDSEKIEECGLNKIRDTILRKFSDNSAELQTESILDSLNAVIEKNQEYHLKVLREYEKNLSILKRTKEKLSQRSLEIEQKFQNDFQDWVNLKLLKDKTDQFKRKIDKVSFSLLDGADESLNRKLRPEWNRVFSQQSVNEELSQFISESEAKLFDRWSNALQQVKDAYDAKIAYDGLDIRVTNQLATRSPSSDFDLGPAKAGTILGGILSTGISIYASGLGPYASQITFAGALGSFALPAIGIGTLIGIAKSKKDFNNKKRELKSYIQSVRHDICRQALSENQTRFEEAVHDTCEKIQQGILREYMHHLFKMEDENLIQNMHDEIVVHQKNLQSFIAETPSYQDVTNEVRGEIEQIKKEIQAAAEEEIEKIREESFEHVSDEEIIRRYEAIKRDLEDRLIKTLTDKQVQEDARKVLEGEMHNIEIKFNEMRKKWANERAEKEQMQAKAHELYTDNQELKKLAAELKNQIGDLDLSQGILYTTHEMGDLIKNLYKDAEEYIYMSYPWYKENVISKDLESLETSIRNGVKIYVCYGIMPRKGSNRRFYQSDIDSTINTYTCIQHWKYSFNKIDKTAVKFKPVHSHCKIILCEKYAFLGSQNIMSYRPSKGDSDMRDEITMKYTNPRIIERLRNFILNQKECPDIDRIGKGELR
;
A
#
# COMPACT_ATOMS: atom_id res chain seq x y z
N MET A 1 -15.88 5.25 2.22
CA MET A 1 -15.15 6.44 2.71
C MET A 1 -15.53 7.63 1.84
N ASP A 2 -15.89 8.78 2.40
CA ASP A 2 -16.21 9.98 1.60
C ASP A 2 -14.92 10.79 1.35
N LEU A 3 -14.32 10.59 0.18
CA LEU A 3 -13.10 11.30 -0.26
C LEU A 3 -13.27 12.81 -0.24
N LYS A 4 -14.48 13.31 -0.51
CA LYS A 4 -14.74 14.74 -0.54
C LYS A 4 -14.65 15.34 0.87
N THR A 5 -15.20 14.65 1.86
CA THR A 5 -15.08 15.05 3.27
C THR A 5 -13.63 15.00 3.73
N LEU A 6 -12.86 13.97 3.34
CA LEU A 6 -11.45 13.85 3.68
C LEU A 6 -10.60 14.98 3.08
N ILE A 7 -10.85 15.35 1.81
CA ILE A 7 -10.19 16.50 1.17
C ILE A 7 -10.57 17.81 1.87
N GLU A 8 -11.84 17.98 2.25
CA GLU A 8 -12.29 19.16 3.01
C GLU A 8 -11.61 19.28 4.37
N ASP A 9 -11.34 18.15 5.03
CA ASP A 9 -10.57 18.15 6.28
C ASP A 9 -9.10 18.49 6.02
N GLY A 10 -8.50 18.00 4.93
CA GLY A 10 -7.17 18.43 4.47
C GLY A 10 -7.10 19.93 4.18
N GLU A 11 -8.12 20.49 3.51
CA GLU A 11 -8.26 21.94 3.25
C GLU A 11 -8.29 22.72 4.56
N LYS A 12 -9.07 22.29 5.55
CA LYS A 12 -9.14 22.94 6.86
C LYS A 12 -7.78 22.93 7.57
N VAL A 13 -7.07 21.80 7.54
CA VAL A 13 -5.76 21.69 8.19
C VAL A 13 -4.76 22.63 7.51
N VAL A 14 -4.67 22.64 6.18
CA VAL A 14 -3.76 23.54 5.43
C VAL A 14 -4.12 25.01 5.63
N ASN A 15 -5.41 25.35 5.57
CA ASN A 15 -5.90 26.71 5.71
C ASN A 15 -5.71 27.25 7.15
N ALA A 16 -5.63 26.38 8.15
CA ALA A 16 -5.32 26.74 9.54
C ALA A 16 -3.82 27.02 9.78
N SER A 17 -3.02 27.27 8.73
CA SER A 17 -1.63 27.70 8.86
C SER A 17 -1.54 29.00 9.65
N PRO A 18 -0.76 29.06 10.75
CA PRO A 18 -0.59 30.27 11.56
C PRO A 18 0.36 31.30 10.92
N VAL A 19 1.06 30.93 9.85
CA VAL A 19 2.02 31.80 9.17
C VAL A 19 1.28 32.77 8.24
N HIS A 20 1.34 34.06 8.58
CA HIS A 20 0.68 35.13 7.82
C HIS A 20 1.63 36.22 7.33
N PRO A 21 1.43 36.76 6.10
CA PRO A 21 0.46 36.30 5.10
C PRO A 21 0.74 34.86 4.65
N HIS A 22 -0.28 34.15 4.16
CA HIS A 22 -0.11 32.75 3.79
C HIS A 22 1.05 32.60 2.80
N PRO A 23 1.97 31.67 3.06
CA PRO A 23 3.09 31.43 2.17
C PRO A 23 2.58 30.82 0.86
N GLU A 24 3.31 31.05 -0.24
CA GLU A 24 2.94 30.57 -1.58
C GLU A 24 2.66 29.07 -1.61
N ILE A 25 3.33 28.29 -0.77
CA ILE A 25 3.08 26.85 -0.64
C ILE A 25 1.66 26.54 -0.14
N VAL A 26 1.18 27.25 0.88
CA VAL A 26 -0.18 27.06 1.43
C VAL A 26 -1.22 27.43 0.37
N THR A 27 -1.02 28.54 -0.35
CA THR A 27 -1.93 28.94 -1.44
C THR A 27 -1.99 27.90 -2.55
N LYS A 28 -0.83 27.40 -3.04
CA LYS A 28 -0.78 26.35 -4.06
C LYS A 28 -1.42 25.05 -3.59
N SER A 29 -1.20 24.68 -2.33
CA SER A 29 -1.79 23.49 -1.75
C SER A 29 -3.31 23.58 -1.68
N LEU A 30 -3.89 24.73 -1.32
CA LEU A 30 -5.34 24.93 -1.35
C LEU A 30 -5.90 24.83 -2.78
N GLU A 31 -5.22 25.41 -3.78
CA GLU A 31 -5.60 25.26 -5.20
C GLU A 31 -5.56 23.79 -5.66
N HIS A 32 -4.56 23.03 -5.21
CA HIS A 32 -4.45 21.60 -5.49
C HIS A 32 -5.57 20.78 -4.84
N LEU A 33 -5.89 21.05 -3.57
CA LEU A 33 -6.97 20.36 -2.86
C LEU A 33 -8.35 20.64 -3.49
N GLU A 34 -8.61 21.89 -3.91
CA GLU A 34 -9.83 22.22 -4.68
C GLU A 34 -9.91 21.43 -6.00
N THR A 35 -8.77 21.18 -6.64
CA THR A 35 -8.69 20.39 -7.87
C THR A 35 -8.98 18.92 -7.60
N LEU A 36 -8.43 18.34 -6.52
CA LEU A 36 -8.75 16.97 -6.09
C LEU A 36 -10.23 16.82 -5.76
N LYS A 37 -10.84 17.82 -5.12
CA LYS A 37 -12.27 17.84 -4.81
C LYS A 37 -13.15 17.79 -6.06
N LYS A 38 -12.73 18.44 -7.15
CA LYS A 38 -13.41 18.39 -8.46
C LYS A 38 -13.22 17.03 -9.14
N LYS A 39 -12.09 16.35 -8.93
CA LYS A 39 -11.78 15.03 -9.50
C LYS A 39 -12.66 13.91 -8.94
N CYS A 40 -13.18 14.01 -7.72
CA CYS A 40 -14.11 13.03 -7.13
C CYS A 40 -15.44 12.83 -7.90
N SER A 41 -15.61 13.36 -9.12
CA SER A 41 -16.89 13.44 -9.83
C SER A 41 -16.86 13.16 -11.35
N LYS A 42 -15.76 12.65 -11.92
CA LYS A 42 -15.59 12.53 -13.40
C LYS A 42 -14.99 11.22 -13.90
N ASP A 43 -15.24 10.94 -15.18
CA ASP A 43 -14.65 9.88 -16.04
C ASP A 43 -13.11 10.00 -16.14
N LEU A 44 -12.42 8.92 -16.53
CA LEU A 44 -10.95 8.87 -16.61
C LEU A 44 -10.39 9.99 -17.52
N HIS A 45 -9.57 10.90 -16.98
CA HIS A 45 -8.96 11.99 -17.72
C HIS A 45 -7.55 11.62 -18.20
N VAL A 46 -7.42 11.37 -19.51
CA VAL A 46 -6.15 11.04 -20.16
C VAL A 46 -5.57 12.27 -20.86
N VAL A 47 -4.33 12.65 -20.51
CA VAL A 47 -3.67 13.82 -21.12
C VAL A 47 -2.47 13.37 -21.95
N LEU A 48 -2.46 13.76 -23.23
CA LEU A 48 -1.36 13.46 -24.16
C LEU A 48 -0.28 14.54 -24.05
N MET A 49 0.95 14.14 -23.76
CA MET A 49 2.12 15.01 -23.57
C MET A 49 3.30 14.61 -24.45
N GLY A 50 4.17 15.56 -24.80
CA GLY A 50 5.38 15.31 -25.59
C GLY A 50 5.78 16.48 -26.50
N GLU A 51 6.95 16.37 -27.14
CA GLU A 51 7.46 17.43 -28.04
C GLU A 51 6.53 17.75 -29.22
N VAL A 52 6.71 18.93 -29.81
CA VAL A 52 6.10 19.25 -31.11
C VAL A 52 6.53 18.20 -32.13
N LYS A 53 5.59 17.65 -32.91
CA LYS A 53 5.80 16.50 -33.84
C LYS A 53 6.18 15.17 -33.17
N SER A 54 5.83 14.96 -31.89
CA SER A 54 5.93 13.64 -31.27
C SER A 54 4.80 12.68 -31.66
N GLY A 55 3.78 13.13 -32.41
CA GLY A 55 2.65 12.30 -32.85
C GLY A 55 1.39 12.37 -31.98
N LYS A 56 1.25 13.36 -31.08
CA LYS A 56 0.11 13.47 -30.14
C LYS A 56 -1.24 13.52 -30.86
N SER A 57 -1.37 14.44 -31.80
CA SER A 57 -2.58 14.61 -32.60
C SER A 57 -2.90 13.38 -33.45
N THR A 58 -1.87 12.65 -33.92
CA THR A 58 -2.05 11.37 -34.64
C THR A 58 -2.61 10.29 -33.72
N LEU A 59 -2.11 10.17 -32.49
CA LEU A 59 -2.64 9.23 -31.49
C LEU A 59 -4.07 9.61 -31.07
N LEU A 60 -4.34 10.90 -30.88
CA LEU A 60 -5.69 11.39 -30.55
C LEU A 60 -6.70 11.00 -31.65
N ASN A 61 -6.35 11.24 -32.92
CA ASN A 61 -7.20 10.88 -34.06
C ASN A 61 -7.44 9.36 -34.12
N ALA A 62 -6.40 8.57 -33.86
CA ALA A 62 -6.52 7.12 -33.79
C ALA A 62 -7.46 6.66 -32.67
N LEU A 63 -7.33 7.23 -31.47
CA LEU A 63 -8.24 6.94 -30.34
C LEU A 63 -9.68 7.41 -30.57
N ALA A 64 -9.86 8.48 -31.36
CA ALA A 64 -11.17 9.00 -31.73
C ALA A 64 -11.82 8.25 -32.91
N GLY A 65 -11.06 7.41 -33.63
CA GLY A 65 -11.53 6.73 -34.85
C GLY A 65 -11.80 7.66 -36.04
N GLU A 66 -11.56 8.97 -35.90
CA GLU A 66 -11.74 9.98 -36.94
C GLU A 66 -10.80 11.18 -36.74
N VAL A 67 -10.70 12.05 -37.75
CA VAL A 67 -9.82 13.24 -37.68
C VAL A 67 -10.47 14.33 -36.81
N VAL A 68 -9.95 14.49 -35.58
CA VAL A 68 -10.42 15.44 -34.57
C VAL A 68 -9.37 16.49 -34.18
N SER A 69 -8.10 16.27 -34.53
CA SER A 69 -6.98 17.19 -34.32
C SER A 69 -6.12 17.31 -35.58
N PRO A 70 -5.69 18.52 -35.98
CA PRO A 70 -4.93 18.73 -37.22
C PRO A 70 -3.49 18.18 -37.14
N VAL A 71 -3.01 17.57 -38.23
CA VAL A 71 -1.66 16.96 -38.36
C VAL A 71 -0.84 17.70 -39.44
N GLY A 72 0.43 18.10 -39.18
CA GLY A 72 1.24 18.82 -40.19
C GLY A 72 2.60 19.41 -39.76
N ILE A 73 3.33 20.00 -40.74
CA ILE A 73 4.78 20.36 -40.69
C ILE A 73 5.10 21.62 -39.85
N THR A 74 4.12 22.42 -39.46
CA THR A 74 4.27 23.59 -38.56
C THR A 74 3.30 23.50 -37.39
N GLU A 75 3.69 24.00 -36.21
CA GLU A 75 2.95 24.00 -34.92
C GLU A 75 1.42 23.93 -35.13
N THR A 76 0.87 22.72 -35.09
CA THR A 76 -0.51 22.44 -35.50
C THR A 76 -1.52 22.58 -34.37
N THR A 77 -1.10 22.41 -33.12
CA THR A 77 -1.96 22.46 -31.93
C THR A 77 -1.69 23.74 -31.13
N ALA A 78 -2.35 24.83 -31.49
CA ALA A 78 -2.26 26.10 -30.76
C ALA A 78 -3.38 26.28 -29.71
N ALA A 79 -4.33 25.34 -29.64
CA ALA A 79 -5.39 25.26 -28.63
C ALA A 79 -5.41 23.85 -27.98
N ILE A 80 -5.84 23.76 -26.72
CA ILE A 80 -6.08 22.48 -26.05
C ILE A 80 -7.35 21.85 -26.65
N ILE A 81 -7.26 20.60 -27.08
CA ILE A 81 -8.38 19.85 -27.67
C ILE A 81 -8.78 18.75 -26.71
N ASN A 82 -10.01 18.81 -26.20
CA ASN A 82 -10.61 17.83 -25.32
C ASN A 82 -11.64 17.00 -26.09
N VAL A 83 -11.39 15.70 -26.22
CA VAL A 83 -12.27 14.76 -26.91
C VAL A 83 -12.92 13.85 -25.88
N CYS A 84 -14.25 13.82 -25.86
CA CYS A 84 -15.03 13.01 -24.93
C CYS A 84 -16.25 12.38 -25.62
N TYR A 85 -16.87 11.40 -24.96
CA TYR A 85 -18.04 10.74 -25.53
C TYR A 85 -19.24 11.68 -25.64
N GLY A 86 -19.97 11.54 -26.74
CA GLY A 86 -21.26 12.18 -26.91
C GLY A 86 -22.17 11.40 -27.85
N LYS A 87 -23.47 11.35 -27.50
CA LYS A 87 -24.50 10.67 -28.30
C LYS A 87 -24.64 11.20 -29.74
N LYS A 88 -24.10 12.39 -30.01
CA LYS A 88 -24.07 13.04 -31.33
C LYS A 88 -22.71 13.69 -31.55
N LYS A 89 -22.23 13.66 -32.80
CA LYS A 89 -21.04 14.39 -33.21
C LYS A 89 -21.26 15.89 -33.10
N LEU A 90 -20.47 16.55 -32.27
CA LEU A 90 -20.52 18.00 -32.04
C LEU A 90 -19.12 18.50 -31.71
N ALA A 91 -18.79 19.72 -32.11
CA ALA A 91 -17.59 20.40 -31.64
C ALA A 91 -17.91 21.83 -31.21
N GLY A 92 -17.06 22.40 -30.36
CA GLY A 92 -17.14 23.81 -30.03
C GLY A 92 -15.86 24.39 -29.45
N ILE A 93 -15.72 25.71 -29.54
CA ILE A 93 -14.61 26.47 -28.97
C ILE A 93 -15.14 27.22 -27.75
N ARG A 94 -14.52 26.96 -26.60
CA ARG A 94 -14.69 27.76 -25.38
C ARG A 94 -13.65 28.86 -25.35
N TYR A 95 -14.10 30.10 -25.21
CA TYR A 95 -13.24 31.26 -25.09
C TYR A 95 -13.09 31.66 -23.61
N LYS A 96 -11.98 32.30 -23.25
CA LYS A 96 -11.69 32.73 -21.86
C LYS A 96 -12.67 33.76 -21.31
N ASN A 97 -13.37 34.47 -22.19
CA ASN A 97 -14.44 35.40 -21.81
C ASN A 97 -15.77 34.70 -21.46
N GLY A 98 -15.80 33.36 -21.46
CA GLY A 98 -16.97 32.54 -21.16
C GLY A 98 -17.88 32.28 -22.36
N SER A 99 -17.62 32.88 -23.52
CA SER A 99 -18.40 32.60 -24.74
C SER A 99 -18.08 31.21 -25.29
N PHE A 100 -19.09 30.57 -25.88
CA PHE A 100 -19.00 29.22 -26.42
C PHE A 100 -19.56 29.19 -27.84
N LYS A 101 -18.73 28.77 -28.80
CA LYS A 101 -19.10 28.68 -30.22
C LYS A 101 -19.20 27.23 -30.62
N THR A 102 -20.37 26.78 -31.08
CA THR A 102 -20.63 25.39 -31.49
C THR A 102 -20.67 25.23 -33.01
N GLY A 103 -20.35 24.04 -33.50
CA GLY A 103 -20.39 23.68 -34.92
C GLY A 103 -20.16 22.19 -35.16
N SER A 104 -20.03 21.81 -36.44
CA SER A 104 -19.49 20.49 -36.80
C SER A 104 -17.99 20.43 -36.53
N ILE A 105 -17.44 19.23 -36.39
CA ILE A 105 -15.99 19.01 -36.21
C ILE A 105 -15.22 19.68 -37.36
N GLU A 106 -15.65 19.46 -38.60
CA GLU A 106 -15.06 20.08 -39.81
C GLU A 106 -15.09 21.61 -39.77
N SER A 107 -16.19 22.21 -39.31
CA SER A 107 -16.31 23.67 -39.22
C SER A 107 -15.34 24.25 -38.19
N ILE A 108 -15.21 23.60 -37.02
CA ILE A 108 -14.32 24.04 -35.96
C ILE A 108 -12.85 23.84 -36.38
N LEU A 109 -12.50 22.70 -36.97
CA LEU A 109 -11.17 22.44 -37.51
C LEU A 109 -10.79 23.43 -38.63
N SER A 110 -11.74 23.77 -39.52
CA SER A 110 -11.52 24.77 -40.57
C SER A 110 -11.23 26.15 -39.98
N GLU A 111 -11.89 26.52 -38.88
CA GLU A 111 -11.64 27.78 -38.19
C GLU A 111 -10.27 27.81 -37.50
N LEU A 112 -9.90 26.73 -36.81
CA LEU A 112 -8.56 26.60 -36.20
C LEU A 112 -7.46 26.71 -37.26
N ASN A 113 -7.66 26.06 -38.42
CA ASN A 113 -6.74 26.13 -39.56
C ASN A 113 -6.69 27.53 -40.20
N ALA A 114 -7.84 28.20 -40.36
CA ALA A 114 -7.90 29.57 -40.90
C ALA A 114 -7.17 30.59 -40.01
N ASN A 115 -7.11 30.33 -38.71
CA ASN A 115 -6.40 31.16 -37.73
C ASN A 115 -4.99 30.65 -37.40
N LYS A 116 -4.45 29.69 -38.16
CA LYS A 116 -3.11 29.13 -37.91
C LYS A 116 -2.04 30.23 -37.91
N GLY A 117 -1.25 30.30 -36.84
CA GLY A 117 -0.22 31.33 -36.64
C GLY A 117 -0.74 32.66 -36.06
N ASN A 118 -2.03 32.79 -35.79
CA ASN A 118 -2.61 33.95 -35.10
C ASN A 118 -2.56 33.77 -33.57
N SER A 119 -1.44 34.17 -32.95
CA SER A 119 -1.24 34.02 -31.50
C SER A 119 -2.30 34.74 -30.65
N GLU A 120 -2.91 35.82 -31.14
CA GLU A 120 -3.93 36.57 -30.40
C GLU A 120 -5.28 35.84 -30.39
N TYR A 121 -5.64 35.17 -31.48
CA TYR A 121 -6.81 34.28 -31.52
C TYR A 121 -6.68 33.14 -30.50
N PHE A 122 -5.56 32.43 -30.51
CA PHE A 122 -5.34 31.30 -29.61
C PHE A 122 -5.16 31.70 -28.14
N LYS A 123 -4.65 32.90 -27.85
CA LYS A 123 -4.64 33.45 -26.47
C LYS A 123 -6.05 33.54 -25.88
N ASN A 124 -7.06 33.84 -26.70
CA ASN A 124 -8.44 33.96 -26.25
C ASN A 124 -9.19 32.62 -26.22
N CYS A 125 -8.62 31.57 -26.82
CA CYS A 125 -9.15 30.21 -26.77
C CYS A 125 -8.78 29.56 -25.44
N GLN A 126 -9.77 29.02 -24.72
CA GLN A 126 -9.54 28.22 -23.51
C GLN A 126 -9.38 26.76 -23.88
N GLU A 127 -10.37 26.20 -24.60
CA GLU A 127 -10.36 24.81 -25.03
C GLU A 127 -11.26 24.60 -26.26
N VAL A 128 -10.95 23.56 -27.03
CA VAL A 128 -11.81 23.03 -28.08
C VAL A 128 -12.41 21.73 -27.56
N CYS A 129 -13.73 21.67 -27.42
CA CYS A 129 -14.44 20.49 -26.96
C CYS A 129 -14.99 19.74 -28.17
N ILE A 130 -14.73 18.43 -28.26
CA ILE A 130 -15.22 17.56 -29.32
C ILE A 130 -15.95 16.38 -28.67
N TRP A 131 -17.20 16.18 -29.07
CA TRP A 131 -18.05 15.08 -28.61
C TRP A 131 -18.30 14.11 -29.75
N ILE A 132 -17.95 12.84 -29.57
CA ILE A 132 -18.14 11.80 -30.60
C ILE A 132 -18.73 10.51 -30.02
N PRO A 133 -19.55 9.78 -30.80
CA PRO A 133 -20.17 8.54 -30.36
C PRO A 133 -19.21 7.34 -30.50
N GLU A 134 -18.00 7.47 -29.98
CA GLU A 134 -16.97 6.41 -30.00
C GLU A 134 -16.98 5.68 -28.65
N GLU A 135 -17.10 4.35 -28.70
CA GLU A 135 -17.35 3.56 -27.49
C GLU A 135 -16.16 3.59 -26.52
N SER A 136 -14.93 3.66 -27.04
CA SER A 136 -13.72 3.78 -26.22
C SER A 136 -13.60 5.10 -25.44
N LEU A 137 -14.42 6.11 -25.76
CA LEU A 137 -14.44 7.38 -25.05
C LEU A 137 -15.56 7.45 -23.99
N ARG A 138 -16.38 6.40 -23.84
CA ARG A 138 -17.43 6.36 -22.80
C ARG A 138 -16.87 6.38 -21.39
N GLU A 139 -15.69 5.79 -21.23
CA GLU A 139 -15.04 5.59 -19.93
C GLU A 139 -13.82 6.49 -19.75
N MET A 140 -13.42 7.22 -20.79
CA MET A 140 -12.29 8.15 -20.74
C MET A 140 -12.50 9.38 -21.62
N SER A 141 -11.94 10.51 -21.20
CA SER A 141 -11.72 11.67 -22.05
C SER A 141 -10.25 11.82 -22.37
N VAL A 142 -9.94 12.26 -23.59
CA VAL A 142 -8.56 12.39 -24.06
C VAL A 142 -8.29 13.84 -24.44
N VAL A 143 -7.26 14.43 -23.84
CA VAL A 143 -6.87 15.82 -24.03
C VAL A 143 -5.55 15.88 -24.79
N ASP A 144 -5.53 16.53 -25.95
CA ASP A 144 -4.32 16.87 -26.69
C ASP A 144 -3.85 18.27 -26.29
N THR A 145 -2.60 18.36 -25.85
CA THR A 145 -1.99 19.59 -25.33
C THR A 145 -0.95 20.15 -26.32
N PRO A 146 -0.77 21.47 -26.40
CA PRO A 146 0.33 22.08 -27.16
C PRO A 146 1.70 21.51 -26.75
N GLY A 147 2.64 21.41 -27.68
CA GLY A 147 3.91 20.71 -27.44
C GLY A 147 4.83 21.38 -26.40
N LEU A 148 5.71 20.58 -25.80
CA LEU A 148 6.64 21.00 -24.73
C LEU A 148 7.64 22.11 -25.10
N ASN A 149 7.85 22.41 -26.39
CA ASN A 149 8.79 23.42 -26.88
C ASN A 149 8.10 24.70 -27.40
N THR A 150 6.77 24.82 -27.24
CA THR A 150 5.95 25.98 -27.62
C THR A 150 5.64 26.92 -26.44
N LEU A 151 6.48 26.85 -25.40
CA LEU A 151 6.30 27.52 -24.10
C LEU A 151 6.49 29.04 -24.23
N THR A 152 5.42 29.75 -24.59
CA THR A 152 5.20 31.11 -24.08
C THR A 152 4.66 30.99 -22.66
N GLU A 153 5.01 31.91 -21.72
CA GLU A 153 4.53 31.92 -20.31
C GLU A 153 3.01 31.69 -20.13
N PHE A 154 2.21 32.00 -21.16
CA PHE A 154 0.76 31.84 -21.18
C PHE A 154 0.27 30.39 -21.34
N ASN A 155 1.01 29.55 -22.07
CA ASN A 155 0.65 28.16 -22.34
C ASN A 155 1.06 27.23 -21.20
N ASP A 156 2.08 27.60 -20.42
CA ASP A 156 2.61 26.80 -19.30
C ASP A 156 1.57 26.63 -18.20
N LYS A 157 0.87 27.72 -17.82
CA LYS A 157 -0.14 27.65 -16.75
C LYS A 157 -1.33 26.78 -17.15
N LEU A 158 -1.84 26.97 -18.37
CA LEU A 158 -2.98 26.21 -18.88
C LEU A 158 -2.61 24.72 -19.08
N ALA A 159 -1.45 24.41 -19.66
CA ALA A 159 -0.98 23.04 -19.77
C ALA A 159 -0.79 22.39 -18.39
N THR A 160 -0.25 23.12 -17.41
CA THR A 160 -0.10 22.64 -16.03
C THR A 160 -1.45 22.33 -15.36
N GLU A 161 -2.48 23.16 -15.59
CA GLU A 161 -3.84 22.91 -15.09
C GLU A 161 -4.39 21.56 -15.63
N TYR A 162 -4.27 21.29 -16.92
CA TYR A 162 -4.71 20.01 -17.49
C TYR A 162 -3.87 18.81 -17.01
N ILE A 163 -2.55 18.97 -16.80
CA ILE A 163 -1.71 17.92 -16.18
C ILE A 163 -2.19 17.63 -14.76
N GLN A 164 -2.51 18.66 -13.98
CA GLN A 164 -3.03 18.50 -12.62
C GLN A 164 -4.37 17.78 -12.62
N GLU A 165 -5.23 18.03 -13.62
CA GLU A 165 -6.50 17.33 -13.80
C GLU A 165 -6.34 15.90 -14.37
N ALA A 166 -5.19 15.57 -14.99
CA ALA A 166 -4.95 14.24 -15.56
C ALA A 166 -4.94 13.15 -14.48
N ASP A 167 -5.56 12.02 -14.80
CA ASP A 167 -5.46 10.76 -14.05
C ASP A 167 -4.33 9.89 -14.62
N VAL A 168 -4.16 9.93 -15.95
CA VAL A 168 -3.06 9.28 -16.65
C VAL A 168 -2.44 10.26 -17.65
N VAL A 169 -1.12 10.39 -17.62
CA VAL A 169 -0.37 11.14 -18.63
C VAL A 169 0.23 10.15 -19.64
N VAL A 170 -0.18 10.27 -20.90
CA VAL A 170 0.41 9.50 -22.01
C VAL A 170 1.53 10.33 -22.63
N TRP A 171 2.75 9.94 -22.34
CA TRP A 171 3.97 10.61 -22.78
C TRP A 171 4.45 10.06 -24.11
N LEU A 172 4.37 10.87 -25.18
CA LEU A 172 4.84 10.50 -26.50
C LEU A 172 6.32 10.82 -26.67
N ALA A 173 7.13 9.77 -26.75
CA ALA A 173 8.54 9.81 -27.09
C ALA A 173 8.74 9.56 -28.59
N ASN A 174 9.45 10.45 -29.28
CA ASN A 174 9.78 10.24 -30.69
C ASN A 174 10.85 9.14 -30.83
N GLY A 175 10.55 8.07 -31.58
CA GLY A 175 11.47 6.93 -31.76
C GLY A 175 12.79 7.27 -32.46
N ARG A 176 12.89 8.41 -33.18
CA ARG A 176 14.14 8.88 -33.80
C ARG A 176 15.13 9.48 -32.78
N TYR A 177 14.65 9.91 -31.63
CA TYR A 177 15.45 10.51 -30.55
C TYR A 177 14.75 10.30 -29.19
N PRO A 178 14.58 9.05 -28.74
CA PRO A 178 13.97 8.76 -27.45
C PRO A 178 14.88 9.30 -26.34
N GLY A 179 14.33 9.99 -25.33
CA GLY A 179 15.11 10.37 -24.15
C GLY A 179 15.88 11.68 -24.20
N LYS A 180 15.58 12.61 -25.12
CA LYS A 180 16.24 13.94 -25.14
C LYS A 180 16.11 14.66 -23.78
N LEU A 181 17.26 15.03 -23.19
CA LEU A 181 17.41 15.49 -21.79
C LEU A 181 16.40 16.55 -21.34
N SER A 182 16.18 17.60 -22.14
CA SER A 182 15.24 18.70 -21.80
C SER A 182 13.79 18.23 -21.58
N ASN A 183 13.41 17.10 -22.21
CA ASN A 183 12.06 16.57 -22.11
C ASN A 183 11.92 15.65 -20.89
N MET A 184 13.00 14.98 -20.50
CA MET A 184 13.00 14.08 -19.34
C MET A 184 12.87 14.85 -18.03
N GLU A 185 13.51 16.02 -17.90
CA GLU A 185 13.29 16.91 -16.73
C GLU A 185 11.82 17.34 -16.60
N THR A 186 11.10 17.47 -17.72
CA THR A 186 9.67 17.81 -17.69
C THR A 186 8.82 16.60 -17.33
N ALA A 187 9.17 15.41 -17.82
CA ALA A 187 8.51 14.17 -17.43
C ALA A 187 8.71 13.88 -15.92
N GLU A 188 9.91 14.10 -15.39
CA GLU A 188 10.22 14.01 -13.95
C GLU A 188 9.34 14.96 -13.13
N LYS A 189 9.24 16.24 -13.52
CA LYS A 189 8.34 17.20 -12.84
C LYS A 189 6.89 16.74 -12.82
N ILE A 190 6.41 16.12 -13.90
CA ILE A 190 5.03 15.61 -13.98
C ILE A 190 4.88 14.39 -13.07
N HIS A 191 5.88 13.51 -13.03
CA HIS A 191 5.89 12.35 -12.13
C HIS A 191 5.92 12.77 -10.65
N ASP A 192 6.74 13.76 -10.29
CA ASP A 192 6.83 14.33 -8.94
C ASP A 192 5.51 14.98 -8.47
N MET A 193 4.59 15.28 -9.39
CA MET A 193 3.22 15.71 -9.08
C MET A 193 2.29 14.54 -8.72
N GLY A 194 2.83 13.32 -8.54
CA GLY A 194 2.06 12.10 -8.24
C GLY A 194 1.30 11.55 -9.45
N LYS A 195 1.73 11.88 -10.68
CA LYS A 195 1.02 11.47 -11.90
C LYS A 195 1.50 10.12 -12.40
N ARG A 196 0.53 9.25 -12.70
CA ARG A 196 0.77 7.98 -13.38
C ARG A 196 1.07 8.24 -14.85
N MET A 197 2.19 7.71 -15.35
CA MET A 197 2.66 7.99 -16.71
C MET A 197 2.82 6.71 -17.54
N VAL A 198 2.36 6.76 -18.78
CA VAL A 198 2.55 5.72 -19.81
C VAL A 198 3.36 6.31 -20.94
N ALA A 199 4.47 5.67 -21.32
CA ALA A 199 5.24 6.09 -22.48
C ALA A 199 4.72 5.43 -23.77
N VAL A 200 4.59 6.22 -24.82
CA VAL A 200 4.28 5.76 -26.19
C VAL A 200 5.42 6.19 -27.10
N ILE A 201 6.13 5.23 -27.70
CA ILE A 201 7.18 5.45 -28.68
C ILE A 201 6.52 5.59 -30.03
N SER A 202 6.54 6.79 -30.61
CA SER A 202 5.94 7.08 -31.91
C SER A 202 6.95 6.93 -33.06
N HIS A 203 6.44 6.91 -34.29
CA HIS A 203 7.22 6.75 -35.53
C HIS A 203 7.94 5.41 -35.62
N VAL A 204 7.38 4.36 -35.02
CA VAL A 204 7.95 3.00 -35.10
C VAL A 204 7.88 2.42 -36.51
N ASP A 205 7.00 2.98 -37.36
CA ASP A 205 6.90 2.67 -38.79
C ASP A 205 8.23 2.84 -39.55
N ASP A 206 9.12 3.72 -39.06
CA ASP A 206 10.42 4.00 -39.67
C ASP A 206 11.50 2.96 -39.30
N PHE A 207 11.20 2.02 -38.40
CA PHE A 207 12.18 1.19 -37.73
C PHE A 207 11.88 -0.31 -37.86
N ASP A 208 12.94 -1.13 -37.84
CA ASP A 208 12.78 -2.58 -37.70
C ASP A 208 12.48 -2.97 -36.24
N GLU A 209 11.97 -4.19 -36.01
CA GLU A 209 11.61 -4.68 -34.67
C GLU A 209 12.77 -4.61 -33.67
N LYS A 210 14.01 -4.81 -34.15
CA LYS A 210 15.22 -4.72 -33.32
C LYS A 210 15.43 -3.31 -32.80
N THR A 211 15.30 -2.31 -33.67
CA THR A 211 15.47 -0.90 -33.31
C THR A 211 14.37 -0.42 -32.37
N VAL A 212 13.13 -0.87 -32.57
CA VAL A 212 12.02 -0.61 -31.63
C VAL A 212 12.32 -1.18 -30.25
N THR A 213 12.83 -2.41 -30.18
CA THR A 213 13.21 -3.06 -28.92
C THR A 213 14.31 -2.28 -28.19
N VAL A 214 15.33 -1.82 -28.92
CA VAL A 214 16.41 -0.98 -28.37
C VAL A 214 15.87 0.32 -27.79
N CYS A 215 14.90 0.96 -28.45
CA CYS A 215 14.28 2.20 -27.94
C CYS A 215 13.50 1.96 -26.63
N ILE A 216 12.77 0.84 -26.53
CA ILE A 216 12.06 0.46 -25.31
C ILE A 216 13.07 0.21 -24.17
N GLU A 217 14.14 -0.56 -24.42
CA GLU A 217 15.17 -0.80 -23.41
C GLU A 217 15.87 0.47 -22.95
N HIS A 218 16.10 1.41 -23.86
CA HIS A 218 16.72 2.69 -23.54
C HIS A 218 15.88 3.51 -22.56
N LEU A 219 14.56 3.64 -22.80
CA LEU A 219 13.66 4.33 -21.88
C LEU A 219 13.54 3.59 -20.54
N LYS A 220 13.48 2.25 -20.53
CA LYS A 220 13.46 1.48 -19.28
C LYS A 220 14.72 1.70 -18.42
N ARG A 221 15.90 1.78 -19.02
CA ARG A 221 17.16 1.97 -18.29
C ARG A 221 17.34 3.39 -17.77
N ASN A 222 16.92 4.39 -18.53
CA ASN A 222 17.21 5.80 -18.23
C ASN A 222 16.06 6.52 -17.51
N CYS A 223 14.87 5.93 -17.47
CA CYS A 223 13.67 6.49 -16.88
C CYS A 223 13.00 5.47 -15.95
N ASP A 224 13.81 4.72 -15.20
CA ASP A 224 13.31 3.69 -14.27
C ASP A 224 12.39 4.33 -13.21
N GLY A 225 11.24 3.72 -12.97
CA GLY A 225 10.19 4.26 -12.09
C GLY A 225 9.31 5.38 -12.68
N LEU A 226 9.75 6.06 -13.75
CA LEU A 226 9.02 7.20 -14.33
C LEU A 226 7.76 6.77 -15.11
N PHE A 227 7.89 5.72 -15.92
CA PHE A 227 6.82 5.19 -16.76
C PHE A 227 6.42 3.80 -16.31
N GLU A 228 5.12 3.59 -16.10
CA GLU A 228 4.63 2.27 -15.71
C GLU A 228 4.66 1.26 -16.84
N MET A 229 4.47 1.75 -18.08
CA MET A 229 4.39 0.94 -19.28
C MET A 229 4.94 1.74 -20.46
N ILE A 230 5.51 1.01 -21.43
CA ILE A 230 6.10 1.58 -22.63
C ILE A 230 5.55 0.80 -23.84
N PHE A 231 4.91 1.50 -24.76
CA PHE A 231 4.29 0.91 -25.96
C PHE A 231 4.87 1.48 -27.25
N PRO A 232 5.14 0.66 -28.28
CA PRO A 232 5.35 1.16 -29.63
C PRO A 232 4.02 1.57 -30.28
N PHE A 233 4.04 2.64 -31.07
CA PHE A 233 2.89 3.14 -31.83
C PHE A 233 3.27 3.55 -33.25
N ALA A 234 2.65 2.85 -34.21
CA ALA A 234 2.84 3.05 -35.65
C ALA A 234 1.82 4.07 -36.17
N GLY A 235 2.17 5.35 -36.07
CA GLY A 235 1.25 6.45 -36.29
C GLY A 235 0.84 6.63 -37.75
N GLU A 236 1.72 6.33 -38.70
CA GLU A 236 1.39 6.44 -40.13
C GLU A 236 0.46 5.31 -40.55
N MET A 237 0.69 4.09 -40.06
CA MET A 237 -0.22 2.97 -40.23
C MET A 237 -1.59 3.25 -39.61
N ALA A 238 -1.64 3.82 -38.39
CA ALA A 238 -2.89 4.20 -37.75
C ALA A 238 -3.67 5.25 -38.56
N ARG A 239 -2.98 6.24 -39.14
CA ARG A 239 -3.61 7.25 -40.02
C ARG A 239 -4.25 6.61 -41.24
N GLN A 240 -3.52 5.72 -41.93
CA GLN A 240 -4.04 4.99 -43.09
C GLN A 240 -5.24 4.12 -42.70
N ALA A 241 -5.18 3.46 -41.55
CA ALA A 241 -6.26 2.61 -41.06
C ALA A 241 -7.56 3.40 -40.83
N ILE A 242 -7.48 4.63 -40.31
CA ILE A 242 -8.63 5.52 -40.13
C ILE A 242 -9.19 5.99 -41.48
N GLU A 243 -8.32 6.36 -42.43
CA GLU A 243 -8.73 6.83 -43.77
C GLU A 243 -9.38 5.71 -44.60
N GLU A 244 -8.87 4.48 -44.49
CA GLU A 244 -9.30 3.31 -45.26
C GLU A 244 -10.35 2.45 -44.54
N GLN A 245 -10.65 2.75 -43.27
CA GLN A 245 -11.50 1.92 -42.39
C GLN A 245 -11.02 0.46 -42.28
N ASP A 246 -9.70 0.25 -42.23
CA ASP A 246 -9.06 -1.07 -42.22
C ASP A 246 -8.83 -1.56 -40.78
N SER A 247 -9.61 -2.56 -40.36
CA SER A 247 -9.53 -3.14 -39.00
C SER A 247 -8.25 -3.92 -38.71
N GLU A 248 -7.60 -4.52 -39.73
CA GLU A 248 -6.35 -5.27 -39.53
C GLU A 248 -5.19 -4.30 -39.23
N LYS A 249 -5.12 -3.17 -39.95
CA LYS A 249 -4.11 -2.12 -39.69
C LYS A 249 -4.27 -1.45 -38.32
N ILE A 250 -5.49 -1.35 -37.79
CA ILE A 250 -5.74 -0.85 -36.42
C ILE A 250 -5.10 -1.79 -35.38
N GLU A 251 -5.13 -3.10 -35.63
CA GLU A 251 -4.54 -4.09 -34.73
C GLU A 251 -3.00 -4.07 -34.79
N GLU A 252 -2.44 -3.97 -36.00
CA GLU A 252 -0.99 -3.94 -36.22
C GLU A 252 -0.30 -2.64 -35.74
N CYS A 253 -1.01 -1.51 -35.76
CA CYS A 253 -0.41 -0.21 -35.38
C CYS A 253 -0.14 -0.03 -33.88
N GLY A 254 -0.56 -0.99 -33.04
CA GLY A 254 -0.38 -0.98 -31.59
C GLY A 254 -1.45 -0.20 -30.81
N LEU A 255 -2.43 0.41 -31.49
CA LEU A 255 -3.48 1.22 -30.87
C LEU A 255 -4.34 0.40 -29.90
N ASN A 256 -4.80 -0.79 -30.30
CA ASN A 256 -5.61 -1.66 -29.44
C ASN A 256 -4.86 -2.01 -28.15
N LYS A 257 -3.56 -2.29 -28.24
CA LYS A 257 -2.75 -2.59 -27.05
C LYS A 257 -2.63 -1.39 -26.13
N ILE A 258 -2.44 -0.19 -26.66
CA ILE A 258 -2.40 1.05 -25.87
C ILE A 258 -3.76 1.30 -25.22
N ARG A 259 -4.83 1.32 -26.02
CA ARG A 259 -6.20 1.57 -25.57
C ARG A 259 -6.64 0.55 -24.53
N ASP A 260 -6.57 -0.74 -24.84
CA ASP A 260 -7.05 -1.81 -23.97
C ASP A 260 -6.20 -1.92 -22.71
N THR A 261 -4.91 -1.56 -22.76
CA THR A 261 -4.12 -1.53 -21.53
C THR A 261 -4.42 -0.28 -20.71
N ILE A 262 -4.69 0.87 -21.33
CA ILE A 262 -5.14 2.05 -20.61
C ILE A 262 -6.51 1.78 -19.96
N LEU A 263 -7.46 1.21 -20.69
CA LEU A 263 -8.78 0.89 -20.16
C LEU A 263 -8.74 -0.28 -19.15
N ARG A 264 -8.06 -1.39 -19.43
CA ARG A 264 -8.00 -2.50 -18.46
C ARG A 264 -7.22 -2.14 -17.19
N LYS A 265 -6.13 -1.37 -17.32
CA LYS A 265 -5.32 -0.98 -16.16
C LYS A 265 -5.89 0.23 -15.43
N PHE A 266 -6.65 1.10 -16.09
CA PHE A 266 -7.12 2.37 -15.50
C PHE A 266 -8.66 2.60 -15.53
N SER A 267 -9.46 1.79 -16.23
CA SER A 267 -10.94 1.87 -16.32
C SER A 267 -11.69 0.81 -15.49
N ASP A 268 -11.31 -0.48 -15.55
CA ASP A 268 -11.94 -1.55 -14.75
C ASP A 268 -11.77 -1.34 -13.22
N ASN A 269 -10.76 -0.53 -12.84
CA ASN A 269 -10.47 -0.09 -11.48
C ASN A 269 -10.67 1.43 -11.31
N SER A 270 -11.48 2.11 -12.14
CA SER A 270 -11.56 3.58 -12.18
C SER A 270 -11.82 4.23 -10.82
N ALA A 271 -12.74 3.69 -10.01
CA ALA A 271 -13.00 4.18 -8.65
C ALA A 271 -11.84 3.87 -7.68
N GLU A 272 -11.24 2.67 -7.77
CA GLU A 272 -10.10 2.23 -6.96
C GLU A 272 -8.85 3.09 -7.23
N LEU A 273 -8.51 3.31 -8.49
CA LEU A 273 -7.34 4.07 -8.92
C LEU A 273 -7.52 5.58 -8.76
N GLN A 274 -8.74 6.07 -8.94
CA GLN A 274 -9.07 7.45 -8.62
C GLN A 274 -8.99 7.66 -7.10
N THR A 275 -9.45 6.71 -6.29
CA THR A 275 -9.32 6.76 -4.83
C THR A 275 -7.85 6.74 -4.40
N GLU A 276 -7.04 5.80 -4.91
CA GLU A 276 -5.62 5.69 -4.62
C GLU A 276 -4.86 6.96 -5.06
N SER A 277 -5.07 7.42 -6.30
CA SER A 277 -4.43 8.64 -6.81
C SER A 277 -4.84 9.90 -6.05
N ILE A 278 -6.10 10.01 -5.61
CA ILE A 278 -6.57 11.12 -4.78
C ILE A 278 -5.95 11.07 -3.39
N LEU A 279 -5.86 9.89 -2.77
CA LEU A 279 -5.23 9.71 -1.45
C LEU A 279 -3.73 10.02 -1.49
N ASP A 280 -3.02 9.54 -2.50
CA ASP A 280 -1.59 9.84 -2.69
C ASP A 280 -1.35 11.33 -2.95
N SER A 281 -2.16 11.94 -3.81
CA SER A 281 -2.07 13.38 -4.10
C SER A 281 -2.39 14.22 -2.87
N LEU A 282 -3.39 13.81 -2.09
CA LEU A 282 -3.76 14.46 -0.83
C LEU A 282 -2.58 14.37 0.17
N ASN A 283 -2.05 13.18 0.42
CA ASN A 283 -0.92 12.98 1.31
C ASN A 283 0.30 13.79 0.89
N ALA A 284 0.67 13.76 -0.41
CA ALA A 284 1.79 14.54 -0.93
C ALA A 284 1.63 16.05 -0.69
N VAL A 285 0.41 16.59 -0.83
CA VAL A 285 0.12 18.00 -0.55
C VAL A 285 0.30 18.31 0.94
N ILE A 286 -0.20 17.45 1.84
CA ILE A 286 -0.11 17.66 3.28
C ILE A 286 1.34 17.49 3.77
N GLU A 287 2.06 16.47 3.30
CA GLU A 287 3.48 16.23 3.61
C GLU A 287 4.35 17.42 3.22
N LYS A 288 4.10 18.01 2.05
CA LYS A 288 4.84 19.20 1.61
C LYS A 288 4.58 20.43 2.50
N ASN A 289 3.35 20.57 3.02
CA ASN A 289 3.05 21.60 4.03
C ASN A 289 3.74 21.29 5.35
N GLN A 290 3.77 20.02 5.76
CA GLN A 290 4.45 19.56 6.97
C GLN A 290 5.95 19.83 6.91
N GLU A 291 6.61 19.57 5.79
CA GLU A 291 8.04 19.84 5.58
C GLU A 291 8.34 21.35 5.69
N TYR A 292 7.52 22.16 5.03
CA TYR A 292 7.64 23.62 5.09
C TYR A 292 7.50 24.14 6.52
N HIS A 293 6.43 23.78 7.23
CA HIS A 293 6.18 24.26 8.58
C HIS A 293 7.20 23.71 9.58
N LEU A 294 7.73 22.50 9.37
CA LEU A 294 8.84 21.97 10.16
C LEU A 294 10.11 22.83 10.01
N LYS A 295 10.40 23.27 8.78
CA LYS A 295 11.53 24.15 8.50
C LYS A 295 11.34 25.51 9.19
N VAL A 296 10.15 26.09 9.09
CA VAL A 296 9.79 27.34 9.78
C VAL A 296 9.94 27.19 11.28
N LEU A 297 9.42 26.11 11.87
CA LEU A 297 9.51 25.84 13.31
C LEU A 297 10.97 25.77 13.77
N ARG A 298 11.83 25.02 13.06
CA ARG A 298 13.26 24.91 13.39
C ARG A 298 13.96 26.27 13.35
N GLU A 299 13.66 27.10 12.36
CA GLU A 299 14.20 28.46 12.27
C GLU A 299 13.70 29.34 13.43
N TYR A 300 12.42 29.22 13.77
CA TYR A 300 11.78 29.94 14.87
C TYR A 300 12.40 29.58 16.23
N GLU A 301 12.55 28.27 16.52
CA GLU A 301 13.20 27.76 17.73
C GLU A 301 14.67 28.21 17.83
N LYS A 302 15.39 28.21 16.70
CA LYS A 302 16.75 28.75 16.62
C LYS A 302 16.75 30.23 17.01
N ASN A 303 15.85 31.04 16.48
CA ASN A 303 15.72 32.46 16.81
C ASN A 303 15.35 32.69 18.28
N LEU A 304 14.47 31.85 18.85
CA LEU A 304 14.10 31.90 20.27
C LEU A 304 15.31 31.66 21.17
N SER A 305 16.14 30.67 20.83
CA SER A 305 17.36 30.37 21.59
C SER A 305 18.33 31.57 21.61
N ILE A 306 18.40 32.33 20.51
CA ILE A 306 19.25 33.52 20.38
C ILE A 306 18.69 34.66 21.22
N LEU A 307 17.38 34.90 21.14
CA LEU A 307 16.72 35.91 21.95
C LEU A 307 16.95 35.64 23.44
N LYS A 308 16.74 34.39 23.88
CA LYS A 308 16.96 33.98 25.26
C LYS A 308 18.41 34.20 25.72
N ARG A 309 19.39 33.73 24.94
CA ARG A 309 20.81 33.94 25.25
C ARG A 309 21.21 35.42 25.29
N THR A 310 20.61 36.23 24.43
CA THR A 310 20.87 37.68 24.38
C THR A 310 20.27 38.37 25.59
N LYS A 311 19.03 38.02 25.97
CA LYS A 311 18.36 38.50 27.18
C LYS A 311 19.18 38.18 28.44
N GLU A 312 19.65 36.93 28.57
CA GLU A 312 20.51 36.51 29.68
C GLU A 312 21.81 37.32 29.74
N LYS A 313 22.51 37.50 28.61
CA LYS A 313 23.74 38.30 28.54
C LYS A 313 23.51 39.77 28.89
N LEU A 314 22.43 40.37 28.39
CA LEU A 314 22.09 41.76 28.68
C LEU A 314 21.75 41.94 30.16
N SER A 315 20.96 41.05 30.75
CA SER A 315 20.67 41.06 32.19
C SER A 315 21.93 40.92 33.04
N GLN A 316 22.85 40.02 32.65
CA GLN A 316 24.13 39.89 33.35
C GLN A 316 24.94 41.19 33.28
N ARG A 317 25.04 41.82 32.09
CA ARG A 317 25.74 43.09 31.93
C ARG A 317 25.08 44.24 32.70
N SER A 318 23.76 44.28 32.73
CA SER A 318 22.99 45.25 33.53
C SER A 318 23.40 45.16 35.00
N LEU A 319 23.38 43.96 35.57
CA LEU A 319 23.72 43.73 36.97
C LEU A 319 25.18 44.11 37.29
N GLU A 320 26.12 43.78 36.41
CA GLU A 320 27.54 44.16 36.54
C GLU A 320 27.72 45.69 36.51
N ILE A 321 26.97 46.39 35.66
CA ILE A 321 26.99 47.84 35.55
C ILE A 321 26.41 48.46 36.83
N GLU A 322 25.23 48.02 37.27
CA GLU A 322 24.54 48.50 38.48
C GLU A 322 25.44 48.38 39.72
N GLN A 323 26.02 47.20 39.97
CA GLN A 323 26.93 46.95 41.09
C GLN A 323 28.16 47.86 41.04
N LYS A 324 28.70 48.11 39.84
CA LYS A 324 29.86 48.98 39.68
C LYS A 324 29.52 50.44 39.98
N PHE A 325 28.36 50.91 39.53
CA PHE A 325 27.91 52.27 39.84
C PHE A 325 27.61 52.46 41.32
N GLN A 326 27.02 51.46 41.98
CA GLN A 326 26.84 51.44 43.42
C GLN A 326 28.18 51.61 44.16
N ASN A 327 29.20 50.84 43.77
CA ASN A 327 30.54 50.96 44.36
C ASN A 327 31.20 52.32 44.05
N ASP A 328 31.10 52.80 42.81
CA ASP A 328 31.64 54.11 42.39
C ASP A 328 31.01 55.26 43.20
N PHE A 329 29.71 55.18 43.53
CA PHE A 329 29.03 56.16 44.37
C PHE A 329 29.52 56.11 45.82
N GLN A 330 29.60 54.91 46.42
CA GLN A 330 30.13 54.74 47.78
C GLN A 330 31.57 55.25 47.90
N ASP A 331 32.43 54.91 46.94
CA ASP A 331 33.82 55.36 46.90
C ASP A 331 33.92 56.87 46.72
N TRP A 332 33.11 57.47 45.84
CA TRP A 332 33.08 58.91 45.67
C TRP A 332 32.66 59.62 46.96
N VAL A 333 31.57 59.19 47.60
CA VAL A 333 31.10 59.79 48.86
C VAL A 333 32.16 59.67 49.95
N ASN A 334 32.76 58.50 50.15
CA ASN A 334 33.70 58.27 51.25
C ASN A 334 35.08 58.91 50.99
N LEU A 335 35.58 58.82 49.75
CA LEU A 335 36.97 59.13 49.43
C LEU A 335 37.15 60.49 48.77
N LYS A 336 36.14 61.04 48.07
CA LYS A 336 36.30 62.25 47.25
C LYS A 336 35.45 63.42 47.74
N LEU A 337 34.20 63.20 48.15
CA LEU A 337 33.28 64.27 48.54
C LEU A 337 33.91 65.21 49.58
N LEU A 338 33.99 66.49 49.21
CA LEU A 338 34.59 67.59 49.98
C LEU A 338 36.06 67.38 50.37
N LYS A 339 36.76 66.34 49.90
CA LYS A 339 38.14 66.02 50.32
C LYS A 339 39.09 67.14 49.94
N ASP A 340 39.10 67.53 48.67
CA ASP A 340 40.03 68.54 48.17
C ASP A 340 39.74 69.91 48.79
N LYS A 341 38.45 70.27 48.91
CA LYS A 341 38.02 71.50 49.58
C LYS A 341 38.43 71.50 51.06
N THR A 342 38.28 70.36 51.75
CA THR A 342 38.72 70.16 53.14
C THR A 342 40.24 70.26 53.29
N ASP A 343 41.01 69.64 52.40
CA ASP A 343 42.47 69.66 52.46
C ASP A 343 43.05 71.02 52.08
N GLN A 344 42.41 71.75 51.16
CA GLN A 344 42.71 73.16 50.91
C GLN A 344 42.42 74.01 52.15
N PHE A 345 41.32 73.76 52.85
CA PHE A 345 40.97 74.48 54.07
C PHE A 345 41.97 74.19 55.21
N LYS A 346 42.37 72.93 55.40
CA LYS A 346 43.45 72.54 56.35
C LYS A 346 44.78 73.24 56.03
N ARG A 347 45.14 73.36 54.74
CA ARG A 347 46.33 74.12 54.31
C ARG A 347 46.21 75.62 54.57
N LYS A 348 45.02 76.21 54.45
CA LYS A 348 44.77 77.61 54.85
C LYS A 348 44.94 77.80 56.36
N ILE A 349 44.48 76.84 57.18
CA ILE A 349 44.68 76.83 58.63
C ILE A 349 46.17 76.79 59.00
N ASP A 350 46.99 76.04 58.27
CA ASP A 350 48.44 76.01 58.49
C ASP A 350 49.09 77.37 58.33
N LYS A 351 48.66 78.14 57.32
CA LYS A 351 49.18 79.48 56.99
C LYS A 351 48.75 80.59 57.96
N VAL A 352 47.87 80.31 58.93
CA VAL A 352 47.46 81.29 59.94
C VAL A 352 48.63 81.58 60.89
N SER A 353 49.11 82.83 60.94
CA SER A 353 50.19 83.25 61.83
C SER A 353 49.75 83.36 63.30
N PHE A 354 50.67 83.07 64.24
CA PHE A 354 50.43 83.19 65.69
C PHE A 354 50.04 84.62 66.12
N SER A 355 50.53 85.65 65.42
CA SER A 355 50.23 87.07 65.67
C SER A 355 48.77 87.48 65.44
N LEU A 356 47.96 86.61 64.83
CA LEU A 356 46.53 86.86 64.57
C LEU A 356 45.63 86.50 65.77
N LEU A 357 46.21 86.13 66.92
CA LEU A 357 45.50 85.71 68.14
C LEU A 357 45.60 86.67 69.33
N ASP A 358 46.37 87.75 69.22
CA ASP A 358 46.66 88.66 70.35
C ASP A 358 45.58 89.73 70.59
N GLY A 359 44.44 89.63 69.91
CA GLY A 359 43.28 90.51 70.12
C GLY A 359 42.01 89.86 69.60
N ALA A 360 41.01 89.72 70.49
CA ALA A 360 39.61 89.33 70.32
C ALA A 360 39.20 88.48 69.10
N ASP A 361 38.50 87.37 69.38
CA ASP A 361 37.75 86.41 68.53
C ASP A 361 37.39 86.82 67.07
N GLU A 362 37.15 88.10 66.81
CA GLU A 362 36.61 88.66 65.58
C GLU A 362 37.54 88.54 64.35
N SER A 363 38.86 88.74 64.47
CA SER A 363 39.74 88.77 63.29
C SER A 363 40.01 87.39 62.68
N LEU A 364 40.10 86.34 63.50
CA LEU A 364 40.32 84.97 63.03
C LEU A 364 39.02 84.35 62.51
N ASN A 365 37.90 84.61 63.20
CA ASN A 365 36.57 84.20 62.78
C ASN A 365 36.19 84.83 61.43
N ARG A 366 36.53 86.11 61.20
CA ARG A 366 36.37 86.79 59.90
C ARG A 366 37.18 86.16 58.76
N LYS A 367 38.29 85.45 59.04
CA LYS A 367 39.12 84.77 58.03
C LYS A 367 38.69 83.33 57.75
N LEU A 368 38.31 82.56 58.77
CA LEU A 368 38.02 81.13 58.64
C LEU A 368 36.54 80.81 58.40
N ARG A 369 35.62 81.62 58.93
CA ARG A 369 34.16 81.40 58.80
C ARG A 369 33.63 81.51 57.36
N PRO A 370 34.08 82.47 56.52
CA PRO A 370 33.68 82.49 55.12
C PRO A 370 34.12 81.22 54.37
N GLU A 371 35.33 80.72 54.65
CA GLU A 371 35.82 79.47 54.05
C GLU A 371 35.07 78.25 54.56
N TRP A 372 34.73 78.20 55.85
CA TRP A 372 33.87 77.15 56.41
C TRP A 372 32.52 77.09 55.70
N ASN A 373 31.83 78.23 55.64
CA ASN A 373 30.54 78.35 54.98
C ASN A 373 30.63 78.02 53.49
N ARG A 374 31.75 78.34 52.84
CA ARG A 374 31.99 77.97 51.44
C ARG A 374 32.16 76.45 51.29
N VAL A 375 33.06 75.83 52.06
CA VAL A 375 33.42 74.41 51.92
C VAL A 375 32.28 73.48 52.31
N PHE A 376 31.63 73.74 53.43
CA PHE A 376 30.56 72.90 54.00
C PHE A 376 29.16 73.43 53.70
N SER A 377 28.98 74.15 52.58
CA SER A 377 27.65 74.58 52.12
C SER A 377 26.93 73.48 51.35
N GLN A 378 25.60 73.57 51.36
CA GLN A 378 24.72 72.84 50.44
C GLN A 378 25.12 73.04 48.98
N GLN A 379 25.45 74.27 48.57
CA GLN A 379 25.90 74.56 47.22
C GLN A 379 27.18 73.78 46.87
N SER A 380 28.16 73.74 47.77
CA SER A 380 29.44 73.05 47.57
C SER A 380 29.27 71.53 47.38
N VAL A 381 28.35 70.91 48.13
CA VAL A 381 28.01 69.48 47.99
C VAL A 381 27.27 69.22 46.67
N ASN A 382 26.30 70.07 46.33
CA ASN A 382 25.53 69.96 45.09
C ASN A 382 26.39 70.11 43.83
N GLU A 383 27.38 71.02 43.85
CA GLU A 383 28.34 71.21 42.76
C GLU A 383 29.16 69.94 42.51
N GLU A 384 29.71 69.33 43.57
CA GLU A 384 30.49 68.08 43.44
C GLU A 384 29.62 66.88 43.05
N LEU A 385 28.36 66.83 43.52
CA LEU A 385 27.41 65.81 43.09
C LEU A 385 27.08 65.93 41.61
N SER A 386 26.77 67.14 41.15
CA SER A 386 26.41 67.38 39.74
C SER A 386 27.55 66.97 38.82
N GLN A 387 28.80 67.26 39.23
CA GLN A 387 29.98 66.79 38.53
C GLN A 387 30.08 65.26 38.53
N PHE A 388 29.91 64.60 39.69
CA PHE A 388 29.94 63.14 39.78
C PHE A 388 28.87 62.48 38.91
N ILE A 389 27.64 63.02 38.89
CA ILE A 389 26.55 62.49 38.08
C ILE A 389 26.88 62.63 36.59
N SER A 390 27.36 63.80 36.15
CA SER A 390 27.76 64.00 34.75
C SER A 390 28.90 63.06 34.32
N GLU A 391 29.90 62.86 35.18
CA GLU A 391 30.97 61.87 34.93
C GLU A 391 30.43 60.43 34.90
N SER A 392 29.44 60.13 35.74
CA SER A 392 28.80 58.82 35.83
C SER A 392 27.91 58.53 34.62
N GLU A 393 27.21 59.52 34.07
CA GLU A 393 26.46 59.42 32.82
C GLU A 393 27.36 59.04 31.64
N ALA A 394 28.48 59.75 31.46
CA ALA A 394 29.43 59.44 30.41
C ALA A 394 29.98 58.01 30.52
N LYS A 395 30.27 57.54 31.75
CA LYS A 395 30.69 56.16 32.00
C LYS A 395 29.59 55.15 31.72
N LEU A 396 28.32 55.49 32.00
CA LEU A 396 27.19 54.59 31.78
C LEU A 396 26.98 54.37 30.29
N PHE A 397 27.04 55.47 29.52
CA PHE A 397 27.01 55.43 28.06
C PHE A 397 28.13 54.56 27.48
N ASP A 398 29.38 54.79 27.89
CA ASP A 398 30.53 54.00 27.42
C ASP A 398 30.38 52.50 27.73
N ARG A 399 29.90 52.14 28.93
CA ARG A 399 29.67 50.74 29.29
C ARG A 399 28.60 50.08 28.44
N TRP A 400 27.47 50.75 28.22
CA TRP A 400 26.39 50.22 27.39
C TRP A 400 26.80 50.16 25.91
N SER A 401 27.52 51.15 25.41
CA SER A 401 28.10 51.14 24.06
C SER A 401 29.04 49.93 23.87
N ASN A 402 29.90 49.66 24.84
CA ASN A 402 30.80 48.50 24.81
C ASN A 402 30.05 47.17 24.90
N ALA A 403 29.01 47.07 25.74
CA ALA A 403 28.17 45.88 25.84
C ALA A 403 27.43 45.60 24.52
N LEU A 404 26.89 46.64 23.90
CA LEU A 404 26.23 46.58 22.60
C LEU A 404 27.18 46.15 21.47
N GLN A 405 28.41 46.64 21.47
CA GLN A 405 29.43 46.23 20.49
C GLN A 405 29.76 44.74 20.61
N GLN A 406 29.87 44.19 21.82
CA GLN A 406 30.10 42.75 22.03
C GLN A 406 28.92 41.89 21.58
N VAL A 407 27.69 42.37 21.77
CA VAL A 407 26.48 41.70 21.30
C VAL A 407 26.45 41.69 19.76
N LYS A 408 26.83 42.80 19.12
CA LYS A 408 27.02 42.88 17.66
C LYS A 408 28.07 41.88 17.16
N ASP A 409 29.27 41.86 17.75
CA ASP A 409 30.35 40.98 17.31
C ASP A 409 29.95 39.50 17.39
N ALA A 410 29.17 39.13 18.42
CA ALA A 410 28.63 37.77 18.58
C ALA A 410 27.56 37.41 17.53
N TYR A 411 26.78 38.39 17.07
CA TYR A 411 25.78 38.21 16.01
C TYR A 411 26.44 38.15 14.62
N ASP A 412 27.46 38.98 14.38
CA ASP A 412 28.26 38.98 13.15
C ASP A 412 28.97 37.64 12.91
N ALA A 413 29.54 37.05 13.98
CA ALA A 413 30.12 35.71 13.93
C ALA A 413 29.11 34.62 13.51
N LYS A 414 27.82 34.79 13.84
CA LYS A 414 26.76 33.86 13.47
C LYS A 414 26.34 34.01 12.00
N ILE A 415 26.19 35.23 11.48
CA ILE A 415 25.86 35.45 10.07
C ILE A 415 26.98 34.90 9.17
N ALA A 416 28.24 35.09 9.56
CA ALA A 416 29.37 34.51 8.84
C ALA A 416 29.34 32.97 8.80
N TYR A 417 28.74 32.33 9.81
CA TYR A 417 28.57 30.87 9.90
C TYR A 417 27.35 30.38 9.10
N ASP A 418 26.20 31.04 9.22
CA ASP A 418 24.95 30.69 8.53
C ASP A 418 25.00 31.05 7.02
N GLY A 419 25.83 32.02 6.62
CA GLY A 419 26.00 32.46 5.22
C GLY A 419 26.64 31.43 4.29
N LEU A 420 27.09 30.28 4.80
CA LEU A 420 27.53 29.15 3.99
C LEU A 420 26.38 28.24 3.51
N ASP A 421 25.16 28.39 4.05
CA ASP A 421 24.07 27.42 3.87
C ASP A 421 22.75 28.00 3.33
N ILE A 422 22.71 29.30 2.98
CA ILE A 422 21.46 30.01 2.63
C ILE A 422 21.52 30.54 1.20
N ARG A 423 21.08 29.70 0.24
CA ARG A 423 20.75 30.10 -1.15
C ARG A 423 19.26 29.92 -1.49
N VAL A 424 18.37 29.94 -0.50
CA VAL A 424 16.93 29.85 -0.74
C VAL A 424 16.18 30.81 0.17
N THR A 425 16.01 32.07 -0.29
CA THR A 425 14.72 32.79 -0.44
C THR A 425 14.95 34.28 -0.72
N ASN A 426 14.34 34.76 -1.80
CA ASN A 426 14.27 36.18 -2.18
C ASN A 426 13.30 36.94 -1.27
N GLN A 427 13.71 38.11 -0.76
CA GLN A 427 12.98 39.38 -0.85
C GLN A 427 13.72 40.47 -0.05
N LEU A 428 14.44 41.35 -0.77
CA LEU A 428 15.03 42.58 -0.25
C LEU A 428 13.96 43.68 -0.24
N ALA A 429 13.51 44.09 0.94
CA ALA A 429 12.67 45.28 1.10
C ALA A 429 13.54 46.52 1.37
N THR A 430 13.57 47.43 0.40
CA THR A 430 14.18 48.77 0.46
C THR A 430 13.26 49.76 1.18
N ARG A 431 13.80 50.61 2.08
CA ARG A 431 13.21 51.94 2.40
C ARG A 431 14.26 53.01 2.73
N SER A 432 13.92 54.25 2.35
CA SER A 432 14.76 55.46 2.31
C SER A 432 14.89 56.21 3.66
N PRO A 433 15.93 57.06 3.83
CA PRO A 433 16.26 57.73 5.09
C PRO A 433 15.79 59.19 5.16
N SER A 434 15.45 59.67 6.36
CA SER A 434 15.47 61.11 6.68
C SER A 434 15.57 61.38 8.18
N SER A 435 16.74 61.84 8.63
CA SER A 435 16.97 63.03 9.49
C SER A 435 18.34 62.92 10.18
N ASP A 436 19.08 64.03 10.17
CA ASP A 436 20.49 64.15 10.49
C ASP A 436 20.81 64.03 11.99
N PHE A 437 21.71 63.09 12.32
CA PHE A 437 22.81 63.30 13.27
C PHE A 437 24.00 62.42 12.83
N ASP A 438 25.13 63.06 12.54
CA ASP A 438 26.24 62.51 11.77
C ASP A 438 27.15 61.58 12.61
N LEU A 439 27.13 60.29 12.24
CA LEU A 439 28.26 59.36 12.36
C LEU A 439 28.43 58.74 10.95
N GLY A 440 29.33 59.34 10.17
CA GLY A 440 29.47 59.12 8.73
C GLY A 440 29.85 57.71 8.24
N PRO A 441 30.16 57.55 6.93
CA PRO A 441 29.20 56.97 5.99
C PRO A 441 29.72 55.65 5.41
N ALA A 442 29.33 54.55 6.06
CA ALA A 442 29.11 53.28 5.37
C ALA A 442 27.99 52.52 6.08
N LYS A 443 26.82 52.51 5.44
CA LYS A 443 25.78 51.47 5.59
C LYS A 443 25.03 51.43 6.93
N ALA A 444 24.21 52.45 7.16
CA ALA A 444 22.96 52.35 7.93
C ALA A 444 21.89 51.44 7.23
N GLY A 445 22.34 50.40 6.52
CA GLY A 445 21.53 49.52 5.66
C GLY A 445 21.60 48.04 6.03
N THR A 446 22.07 47.72 7.24
CA THR A 446 22.12 46.36 7.78
C THR A 446 21.45 46.35 9.14
N ILE A 447 20.68 45.27 9.44
CA ILE A 447 19.97 44.98 10.70
C ILE A 447 20.75 45.40 11.96
N LEU A 448 22.08 45.27 11.93
CA LEU A 448 23.01 45.59 13.02
C LEU A 448 23.24 47.09 13.27
N GLY A 449 23.06 47.93 12.25
CA GLY A 449 23.08 49.39 12.41
C GLY A 449 21.85 49.89 13.18
N GLY A 450 20.70 49.22 12.98
CA GLY A 450 19.45 49.50 13.68
C GLY A 450 19.59 49.33 15.19
N ILE A 451 19.97 48.13 15.65
CA ILE A 451 20.10 47.79 17.08
C ILE A 451 21.06 48.74 17.82
N LEU A 452 22.23 49.04 17.24
CA LEU A 452 23.20 49.98 17.84
C LEU A 452 22.63 51.40 17.88
N SER A 453 22.02 51.86 16.79
CA SER A 453 21.43 53.19 16.71
C SER A 453 20.26 53.37 17.68
N THR A 454 19.43 52.34 17.87
CA THR A 454 18.30 52.36 18.80
C THR A 454 18.79 52.38 20.25
N GLY A 455 19.80 51.59 20.62
CA GLY A 455 20.39 51.64 21.96
C GLY A 455 20.98 53.01 22.29
N ILE A 456 21.68 53.63 21.33
CA ILE A 456 22.26 54.98 21.47
C ILE A 456 21.15 56.06 21.49
N SER A 457 20.11 55.91 20.66
CA SER A 457 19.01 56.86 20.57
C SER A 457 18.11 56.81 21.79
N ILE A 458 17.79 55.63 22.34
CA ILE A 458 17.00 55.49 23.58
C ILE A 458 17.71 56.17 24.76
N TYR A 459 19.03 56.03 24.82
CA TYR A 459 19.86 56.78 25.77
C TYR A 459 19.77 58.30 25.54
N ALA A 460 19.83 58.75 24.28
CA ALA A 460 19.83 60.17 23.92
C ALA A 460 18.44 60.86 23.92
N SER A 461 17.33 60.15 23.71
CA SER A 461 16.03 60.72 23.33
C SER A 461 14.96 60.71 24.42
N GLY A 462 15.09 59.91 25.48
CA GLY A 462 13.94 59.66 26.38
C GLY A 462 14.23 59.43 27.86
N LEU A 463 15.49 59.37 28.29
CA LEU A 463 15.82 59.06 29.69
C LEU A 463 16.10 60.29 30.54
N GLY A 464 16.52 61.41 29.94
CA GLY A 464 17.01 62.57 30.70
C GLY A 464 18.21 62.22 31.59
N PRO A 465 18.96 63.21 32.09
CA PRO A 465 19.89 62.96 33.18
C PRO A 465 19.10 62.37 34.35
N TYR A 466 19.43 61.17 34.86
CA TYR A 466 18.90 60.78 36.17
C TYR A 466 19.34 61.77 37.26
N ALA A 467 20.30 62.65 36.95
CA ALA A 467 20.60 63.88 37.65
C ALA A 467 19.36 64.72 38.02
N SER A 468 18.27 64.67 37.23
CA SER A 468 17.04 65.39 37.54
C SER A 468 16.28 64.81 38.75
N GLN A 469 16.51 63.53 39.06
CA GLN A 469 15.86 62.80 40.16
C GLN A 469 16.72 62.76 41.43
N ILE A 470 18.04 62.95 41.30
CA ILE A 470 18.97 62.95 42.43
C ILE A 470 19.27 64.39 42.85
N THR A 471 18.46 64.93 43.75
CA THR A 471 18.73 66.20 44.43
C THR A 471 18.99 65.97 45.92
N PHE A 472 20.14 66.41 46.43
CA PHE A 472 20.42 66.48 47.88
C PHE A 472 19.49 67.46 48.65
N ALA A 473 18.48 68.04 47.99
CA ALA A 473 17.67 69.14 48.52
C ALA A 473 16.92 68.80 49.82
N GLY A 474 16.51 67.54 50.02
CA GLY A 474 15.86 67.09 51.27
C GLY A 474 16.83 66.77 52.41
N ALA A 475 18.04 66.33 52.07
CA ALA A 475 19.11 65.90 52.98
C ALA A 475 19.75 67.08 53.74
N LEU A 476 20.00 68.16 53.01
CA LEU A 476 20.92 69.22 53.44
C LEU A 476 20.35 70.16 54.52
N GLY A 477 19.03 70.12 54.78
CA GLY A 477 18.40 70.93 55.83
C GLY A 477 18.79 70.54 57.26
N SER A 478 19.43 69.39 57.43
CA SER A 478 19.86 68.82 58.72
C SER A 478 21.33 69.08 59.07
N PHE A 479 22.17 69.54 58.11
CA PHE A 479 23.54 69.97 58.38
C PHE A 479 23.56 71.37 59.03
N ALA A 480 22.91 71.53 60.17
CA ALA A 480 23.13 72.66 61.05
C ALA A 480 24.50 72.49 61.72
N LEU A 481 25.59 72.66 60.96
CA LEU A 481 26.93 72.65 61.52
C LEU A 481 27.11 73.92 62.36
N PRO A 482 27.35 73.81 63.68
CA PRO A 482 27.57 75.00 64.49
C PRO A 482 28.88 75.64 64.02
N ALA A 483 28.79 76.73 63.25
CA ALA A 483 29.92 77.64 63.02
C ALA A 483 30.54 78.13 64.36
N ILE A 484 29.79 77.97 65.45
CA ILE A 484 30.16 78.14 66.86
C ILE A 484 31.47 77.40 67.21
N GLY A 485 31.78 76.26 66.58
CA GLY A 485 32.97 75.46 66.85
C GLY A 485 34.31 76.11 66.48
N ILE A 486 34.34 76.99 65.47
CA ILE A 486 35.61 77.62 65.01
C ILE A 486 36.12 78.64 66.04
N GLY A 487 35.21 79.40 66.67
CA GLY A 487 35.56 80.35 67.74
C GLY A 487 35.92 79.66 69.04
N THR A 488 35.16 78.62 69.43
CA THR A 488 35.38 77.90 70.70
C THR A 488 36.62 76.99 70.70
N LEU A 489 36.96 76.35 69.57
CA LEU A 489 38.15 75.49 69.46
C LEU A 489 39.46 76.28 69.30
N ILE A 490 39.39 77.56 68.90
CA ILE A 490 40.57 78.41 68.66
C ILE A 490 40.64 79.60 69.63
N GLY A 491 40.17 79.44 70.88
CA GLY A 491 40.28 80.48 71.91
C GLY A 491 41.73 80.96 72.15
N ILE A 492 41.93 81.98 72.99
CA ILE A 492 43.25 82.59 73.26
C ILE A 492 44.32 81.51 73.49
N ALA A 493 45.34 81.47 72.62
CA ALA A 493 46.45 80.53 72.74
C ALA A 493 47.52 81.12 73.64
N LYS A 494 47.83 80.47 74.76
CA LYS A 494 48.78 81.02 75.76
C LYS A 494 50.25 80.86 75.35
N SER A 495 50.52 80.06 74.31
CA SER A 495 51.87 79.83 73.77
C SER A 495 51.83 79.34 72.31
N LYS A 496 52.97 79.39 71.62
CA LYS A 496 53.11 78.83 70.26
C LYS A 496 52.82 77.31 70.20
N LYS A 497 53.10 76.57 71.28
CA LYS A 497 52.81 75.13 71.38
C LYS A 497 51.30 74.88 71.51
N ASP A 498 50.63 75.66 72.35
CA ASP A 498 49.16 75.64 72.53
C ASP A 498 48.43 75.97 71.21
N PHE A 499 48.94 76.96 70.46
CA PHE A 499 48.42 77.31 69.13
C PHE A 499 48.49 76.16 68.13
N ASN A 500 49.63 75.46 68.06
CA ASN A 500 49.77 74.31 67.16
C ASN A 500 48.87 73.13 67.57
N ASN A 501 48.62 72.95 68.87
CA ASN A 501 47.67 71.94 69.36
C ASN A 501 46.23 72.27 68.95
N LYS A 502 45.77 73.52 69.14
CA LYS A 502 44.43 73.95 68.70
C LYS A 502 44.23 73.86 67.19
N LYS A 503 45.26 74.18 66.39
CA LYS A 503 45.24 73.92 64.94
C LYS A 503 45.01 72.45 64.62
N ARG A 504 45.67 71.55 65.35
CA ARG A 504 45.51 70.10 65.17
C ARG A 504 44.11 69.64 65.55
N GLU A 505 43.57 70.12 66.66
CA GLU A 505 42.18 69.84 67.10
C GLU A 505 41.15 70.33 66.07
N LEU A 506 41.30 71.54 65.56
CA LEU A 506 40.44 72.08 64.51
C LEU A 506 40.49 71.23 63.23
N LYS A 507 41.68 70.78 62.80
CA LYS A 507 41.81 69.88 61.64
C LYS A 507 41.15 68.53 61.87
N SER A 508 41.22 67.97 63.07
CA SER A 508 40.53 66.74 63.45
C SER A 508 39.01 66.94 63.46
N TYR A 509 38.52 68.07 63.97
CA TYR A 509 37.11 68.41 63.95
C TYR A 509 36.56 68.58 62.52
N ILE A 510 37.30 69.28 61.66
CA ILE A 510 37.00 69.40 60.22
C ILE A 510 36.89 68.02 59.56
N GLN A 511 37.76 67.08 59.93
CA GLN A 511 37.71 65.72 59.41
C GLN A 511 36.46 64.96 59.89
N SER A 512 36.08 65.11 61.16
CA SER A 512 34.84 64.54 61.71
C SER A 512 33.60 65.09 61.00
N VAL A 513 33.56 66.40 60.80
CA VAL A 513 32.44 67.07 60.11
C VAL A 513 32.29 66.58 58.68
N ARG A 514 33.40 66.44 57.93
CA ARG A 514 33.36 65.82 56.61
C ARG A 514 32.84 64.38 56.67
N HIS A 515 33.29 63.59 57.65
CA HIS A 515 32.86 62.20 57.81
C HIS A 515 31.34 62.10 58.05
N ASP A 516 30.78 62.96 58.91
CA ASP A 516 29.34 63.00 59.18
C ASP A 516 28.54 63.38 57.94
N ILE A 517 29.02 64.38 57.16
CA ILE A 517 28.43 64.75 55.87
C ILE A 517 28.44 63.57 54.90
N CYS A 518 29.57 62.88 54.75
CA CYS A 518 29.69 61.71 53.88
C CYS A 518 28.73 60.59 54.31
N ARG A 519 28.67 60.27 55.61
CA ARG A 519 27.79 59.21 56.14
C ARG A 519 26.32 59.50 55.84
N GLN A 520 25.89 60.73 56.10
CA GLN A 520 24.51 61.12 55.87
C GLN A 520 24.18 61.21 54.37
N ALA A 521 25.09 61.76 53.58
CA ALA A 521 24.95 61.80 52.12
C ALA A 521 24.77 60.41 51.53
N LEU A 522 25.51 59.42 52.04
CA LEU A 522 25.39 58.03 51.64
C LEU A 522 24.01 57.46 52.02
N SER A 523 23.61 57.55 53.30
CA SER A 523 22.38 56.92 53.79
C SER A 523 21.11 57.44 53.13
N GLU A 524 21.08 58.69 52.71
CA GLU A 524 19.87 59.33 52.18
C GLU A 524 19.74 59.22 50.65
N ASN A 525 20.84 58.97 49.93
CA ASN A 525 20.86 59.07 48.47
C ASN A 525 21.30 57.79 47.76
N GLN A 526 21.87 56.83 48.49
CA GLN A 526 22.33 55.56 47.91
C GLN A 526 21.19 54.81 47.20
N THR A 527 20.06 54.59 47.87
CA THR A 527 18.92 53.88 47.27
C THR A 527 18.38 54.59 46.03
N ARG A 528 18.22 55.92 46.08
CA ARG A 528 17.72 56.70 44.93
C ARG A 528 18.68 56.64 43.74
N PHE A 529 19.98 56.66 44.01
CA PHE A 529 20.99 56.51 42.97
C PHE A 529 20.95 55.10 42.36
N GLU A 530 20.86 54.06 43.19
CA GLU A 530 20.74 52.67 42.75
C GLU A 530 19.47 52.44 41.91
N GLU A 531 18.31 52.92 42.38
CA GLU A 531 17.03 52.85 41.65
C GLU A 531 17.13 53.56 40.29
N ALA A 532 17.70 54.76 40.24
CA ALA A 532 17.79 55.51 39.00
C ALA A 532 18.75 54.86 37.98
N VAL A 533 19.85 54.25 38.44
CA VAL A 533 20.74 53.45 37.59
C VAL A 533 20.03 52.19 37.10
N HIS A 534 19.31 51.49 37.98
CA HIS A 534 18.54 50.30 37.64
C HIS A 534 17.48 50.58 36.58
N ASP A 535 16.61 51.57 36.80
CA ASP A 535 15.56 51.98 35.86
C ASP A 535 16.13 52.35 34.48
N THR A 536 17.29 53.01 34.47
CA THR A 536 17.98 53.38 33.23
C THR A 536 18.48 52.15 32.50
N CYS A 537 19.11 51.22 33.22
CA CYS A 537 19.62 49.97 32.66
C CYS A 537 18.49 49.08 32.14
N GLU A 538 17.38 48.97 32.87
CA GLU A 538 16.20 48.23 32.47
C GLU A 538 15.60 48.77 31.16
N LYS A 539 15.42 50.09 31.05
CA LYS A 539 14.88 50.73 29.83
C LYS A 539 15.78 50.53 28.62
N ILE A 540 17.10 50.62 28.78
CA ILE A 540 18.06 50.33 27.72
C ILE A 540 17.93 48.86 27.29
N GLN A 541 17.90 47.93 28.26
CA GLN A 541 17.75 46.50 27.98
C GLN A 541 16.44 46.20 27.24
N GLN A 542 15.31 46.71 27.71
CA GLN A 542 13.99 46.50 27.07
C GLN A 542 13.97 47.06 25.65
N GLY A 543 14.57 48.24 25.43
CA GLY A 543 14.72 48.85 24.11
C GLY A 543 15.50 47.96 23.14
N ILE A 544 16.64 47.43 23.58
CA ILE A 544 17.46 46.53 22.77
C ILE A 544 16.71 45.22 22.45
N LEU A 545 16.04 44.65 23.46
CA LEU A 545 15.27 43.42 23.27
C LEU A 545 14.12 43.60 22.29
N ARG A 546 13.44 44.75 22.32
CA ARG A 546 12.38 45.09 21.37
C ARG A 546 12.88 45.06 19.93
N GLU A 547 14.04 45.67 19.67
CA GLU A 547 14.66 45.64 18.34
C GLU A 547 15.06 44.22 17.91
N TYR A 548 15.63 43.44 18.83
CA TYR A 548 15.98 42.04 18.56
C TYR A 548 14.75 41.20 18.20
N MET A 549 13.65 41.36 18.94
CA MET A 549 12.38 40.70 18.67
C MET A 549 11.84 41.12 17.30
N HIS A 550 11.84 42.42 17.00
CA HIS A 550 11.36 42.94 15.72
C HIS A 550 12.19 42.38 14.56
N HIS A 551 13.50 42.27 14.71
CA HIS A 551 14.38 41.75 13.66
C HIS A 551 14.24 40.25 13.44
N LEU A 552 14.17 39.46 14.53
CA LEU A 552 14.11 38.01 14.45
C LEU A 552 12.70 37.49 14.07
N PHE A 553 11.65 38.19 14.48
CA PHE A 553 10.27 37.69 14.40
C PHE A 553 9.27 38.66 13.77
N LYS A 554 9.66 39.91 13.46
CA LYS A 554 8.74 40.99 13.04
C LYS A 554 7.68 41.33 14.10
N MET A 555 7.97 41.03 15.36
CA MET A 555 7.10 41.26 16.51
C MET A 555 7.87 42.00 17.60
N GLU A 556 7.17 42.74 18.46
CA GLU A 556 7.78 43.53 19.53
C GLU A 556 7.39 43.03 20.94
N ASP A 557 6.64 41.93 21.02
CA ASP A 557 6.10 41.36 22.26
C ASP A 557 6.48 39.87 22.39
N GLU A 558 7.07 39.52 23.53
CA GLU A 558 7.55 38.16 23.82
C GLU A 558 6.40 37.15 23.94
N ASN A 559 5.23 37.55 24.43
CA ASN A 559 4.06 36.68 24.51
C ASN A 559 3.50 36.38 23.12
N LEU A 560 3.48 37.37 22.21
CA LEU A 560 3.08 37.13 20.81
C LEU A 560 4.02 36.15 20.12
N ILE A 561 5.33 36.28 20.38
CA ILE A 561 6.34 35.36 19.84
C ILE A 561 6.11 33.94 20.36
N GLN A 562 5.83 33.77 21.65
CA GLN A 562 5.57 32.45 22.24
C GLN A 562 4.25 31.85 21.74
N ASN A 563 3.18 32.64 21.65
CA ASN A 563 1.91 32.19 21.11
C ASN A 563 2.05 31.69 19.67
N MET A 564 2.76 32.45 18.82
CA MET A 564 3.02 32.06 17.43
C MET A 564 3.83 30.76 17.33
N HIS A 565 4.84 30.57 18.20
CA HIS A 565 5.56 29.31 18.30
C HIS A 565 4.61 28.14 18.62
N ASP A 566 3.77 28.31 19.64
CA ASP A 566 2.86 27.27 20.09
C ASP A 566 1.80 26.94 19.03
N GLU A 567 1.31 27.94 18.30
CA GLU A 567 0.43 27.78 17.15
C GLU A 567 1.10 26.97 16.02
N ILE A 568 2.36 27.26 15.69
CA ILE A 568 3.13 26.49 14.69
C ILE A 568 3.31 25.04 15.14
N VAL A 569 3.62 24.81 16.43
CA VAL A 569 3.75 23.45 16.98
C VAL A 569 2.43 22.68 16.91
N VAL A 570 1.32 23.30 17.27
CA VAL A 570 -0.02 22.69 17.19
C VAL A 570 -0.38 22.39 15.74
N HIS A 571 -0.16 23.33 14.82
CA HIS A 571 -0.40 23.13 13.40
C HIS A 571 0.43 21.98 12.83
N GLN A 572 1.72 21.89 13.20
CA GLN A 572 2.60 20.79 12.80
C GLN A 572 2.10 19.43 13.27
N LYS A 573 1.58 19.37 14.51
CA LYS A 573 0.97 18.16 15.05
C LYS A 573 -0.32 17.80 14.29
N ASN A 574 -1.15 18.78 13.94
CA ASN A 574 -2.37 18.54 13.18
C ASN A 574 -2.06 17.99 11.77
N LEU A 575 -1.06 18.53 11.07
CA LEU A 575 -0.58 18.00 9.80
C LEU A 575 -0.10 16.55 9.93
N GLN A 576 0.68 16.26 10.97
CA GLN A 576 1.18 14.91 11.24
C GLN A 576 0.06 13.92 11.56
N SER A 577 -0.90 14.32 12.40
CA SER A 577 -2.08 13.52 12.74
C SER A 577 -2.92 13.23 11.50
N PHE A 578 -3.15 14.23 10.64
CA PHE A 578 -3.89 14.03 9.40
C PHE A 578 -3.23 13.00 8.49
N ILE A 579 -1.91 13.07 8.29
CA ILE A 579 -1.17 12.08 7.49
C ILE A 579 -1.28 10.68 8.11
N ALA A 580 -1.17 10.57 9.44
CA ALA A 580 -1.24 9.28 10.13
C ALA A 580 -2.65 8.67 10.15
N GLU A 581 -3.69 9.49 10.14
CA GLU A 581 -5.10 9.08 10.15
C GLU A 581 -5.66 8.90 8.74
N THR A 582 -5.01 9.47 7.72
CA THR A 582 -5.38 9.27 6.32
C THR A 582 -5.08 7.82 5.93
N PRO A 583 -6.10 6.99 5.65
CA PRO A 583 -5.88 5.58 5.38
C PRO A 583 -5.19 5.40 4.04
N SER A 584 -4.27 4.43 3.95
CA SER A 584 -3.80 3.98 2.65
C SER A 584 -4.91 3.21 1.94
N TYR A 585 -4.89 3.17 0.61
CA TYR A 585 -5.86 2.37 -0.15
C TYR A 585 -5.85 0.88 0.27
N GLN A 586 -4.68 0.36 0.67
CA GLN A 586 -4.51 -0.99 1.22
C GLN A 586 -5.22 -1.19 2.57
N ASP A 587 -5.28 -0.17 3.43
CA ASP A 587 -5.96 -0.26 4.72
C ASP A 587 -7.47 -0.38 4.53
N VAL A 588 -8.04 0.43 3.63
CA VAL A 588 -9.47 0.40 3.29
C VAL A 588 -9.87 -0.95 2.67
N THR A 589 -9.05 -1.48 1.76
CA THR A 589 -9.33 -2.79 1.13
C THR A 589 -9.13 -3.95 2.10
N ASN A 590 -8.21 -3.87 3.05
CA ASN A 590 -8.02 -4.90 4.08
C ASN A 590 -9.19 -4.95 5.08
N GLU A 591 -9.76 -3.80 5.45
CA GLU A 591 -10.94 -3.72 6.32
C GLU A 591 -12.18 -4.32 5.63
N VAL A 592 -12.46 -3.91 4.38
CA VAL A 592 -13.57 -4.46 3.58
C VAL A 592 -13.37 -5.96 3.29
N ARG A 593 -12.15 -6.38 2.98
CA ARG A 593 -11.82 -7.81 2.80
C ARG A 593 -12.02 -8.60 4.11
N GLY A 594 -11.70 -7.99 5.26
CA GLY A 594 -11.94 -8.56 6.58
C GLY A 594 -13.42 -8.77 6.86
N GLU A 595 -14.27 -7.78 6.57
CA GLU A 595 -15.72 -7.89 6.71
C GLU A 595 -16.32 -8.92 5.74
N ILE A 596 -15.86 -8.96 4.49
CA ILE A 596 -16.28 -9.97 3.50
C ILE A 596 -15.89 -11.38 3.96
N GLU A 597 -14.68 -11.58 4.48
CA GLU A 597 -14.25 -12.89 5.01
C GLU A 597 -15.02 -13.31 6.27
N GLN A 598 -15.42 -12.36 7.11
CA GLN A 598 -16.26 -12.63 8.26
C GLN A 598 -17.67 -13.06 7.84
N ILE A 599 -18.27 -12.34 6.88
CA ILE A 599 -19.57 -12.68 6.29
C ILE A 599 -19.50 -14.05 5.61
N LYS A 600 -18.44 -14.36 4.85
CA LYS A 600 -18.23 -15.69 4.24
C LYS A 600 -18.21 -16.82 5.27
N LYS A 601 -17.53 -16.64 6.41
CA LYS A 601 -17.48 -17.65 7.48
C LYS A 601 -18.84 -17.91 8.11
N GLU A 602 -19.60 -16.85 8.39
CA GLU A 602 -20.96 -16.97 8.92
C GLU A 602 -21.89 -17.69 7.92
N ILE A 603 -21.74 -17.38 6.63
CA ILE A 603 -22.50 -18.01 5.53
C ILE A 603 -22.21 -19.50 5.44
N GLN A 604 -20.93 -19.87 5.42
CA GLN A 604 -20.54 -21.26 5.28
C GLN A 604 -21.06 -22.10 6.46
N ALA A 605 -21.01 -21.56 7.67
CA ALA A 605 -21.57 -22.21 8.86
C ALA A 605 -23.09 -22.42 8.74
N ALA A 606 -23.84 -21.39 8.30
CA ALA A 606 -25.30 -21.50 8.12
C ALA A 606 -25.70 -22.49 7.02
N ALA A 607 -24.95 -22.54 5.91
CA ALA A 607 -25.19 -23.47 4.82
C ALA A 607 -24.87 -24.93 5.23
N GLU A 608 -23.80 -25.15 5.98
CA GLU A 608 -23.43 -26.48 6.51
C GLU A 608 -24.49 -26.98 7.52
N GLU A 609 -25.02 -26.10 8.38
CA GLU A 609 -26.10 -26.45 9.31
C GLU A 609 -27.38 -26.89 8.57
N GLU A 610 -27.77 -26.19 7.51
CA GLU A 610 -28.98 -26.53 6.75
C GLU A 610 -28.81 -27.80 5.91
N ILE A 611 -27.61 -28.03 5.35
CA ILE A 611 -27.26 -29.29 4.66
C ILE A 611 -27.37 -30.48 5.64
N GLU A 612 -26.96 -30.31 6.89
CA GLU A 612 -27.04 -31.37 7.90
C GLU A 612 -28.51 -31.63 8.32
N LYS A 613 -29.34 -30.59 8.47
CA LYS A 613 -30.80 -30.76 8.70
C LYS A 613 -31.47 -31.53 7.56
N ILE A 614 -31.13 -31.23 6.31
CA ILE A 614 -31.65 -31.95 5.13
C ILE A 614 -31.21 -33.42 5.14
N ARG A 615 -30.00 -33.73 5.64
CA ARG A 615 -29.54 -35.12 5.81
C ARG A 615 -30.31 -35.86 6.91
N GLU A 616 -30.67 -35.18 7.98
CA GLU A 616 -31.44 -35.76 9.10
C GLU A 616 -32.92 -35.99 8.77
N GLU A 617 -33.53 -35.21 7.87
CA GLU A 617 -34.95 -35.31 7.48
C GLU A 617 -35.33 -36.57 6.66
N SER A 618 -34.38 -37.47 6.39
CA SER A 618 -34.52 -38.79 5.74
C SER A 618 -34.92 -38.82 4.25
N PHE A 619 -34.33 -39.80 3.54
CA PHE A 619 -34.19 -39.96 2.08
C PHE A 619 -35.46 -39.99 1.21
N GLU A 620 -36.67 -39.90 1.78
CA GLU A 620 -37.92 -40.24 1.07
C GLU A 620 -38.89 -39.06 0.84
N HIS A 621 -38.68 -37.87 1.43
CA HIS A 621 -39.72 -36.81 1.42
C HIS A 621 -39.30 -35.39 1.05
N VAL A 622 -38.03 -35.10 0.76
CA VAL A 622 -37.64 -33.76 0.31
C VAL A 622 -37.68 -33.69 -1.22
N SER A 623 -38.63 -32.94 -1.76
CA SER A 623 -38.77 -32.75 -3.21
C SER A 623 -37.65 -31.86 -3.78
N ASP A 624 -37.29 -32.05 -5.05
CA ASP A 624 -36.33 -31.19 -5.76
C ASP A 624 -36.72 -29.70 -5.67
N GLU A 625 -38.02 -29.39 -5.69
CA GLU A 625 -38.53 -28.02 -5.53
C GLU A 625 -38.31 -27.45 -4.12
N GLU A 626 -38.34 -28.29 -3.09
CA GLU A 626 -38.13 -27.88 -1.69
C GLU A 626 -36.65 -27.58 -1.43
N ILE A 627 -35.73 -28.37 -1.99
CA ILE A 627 -34.29 -28.13 -1.92
C ILE A 627 -33.94 -26.81 -2.63
N ILE A 628 -34.47 -26.60 -3.84
CA ILE A 628 -34.27 -25.35 -4.59
C ILE A 628 -34.83 -24.15 -3.82
N ARG A 629 -36.03 -24.28 -3.23
CA ARG A 629 -36.62 -23.20 -2.41
C ARG A 629 -35.78 -22.84 -1.18
N ARG A 630 -35.27 -23.82 -0.45
CA ARG A 630 -34.43 -23.57 0.74
C ARG A 630 -33.10 -22.93 0.34
N TYR A 631 -32.49 -23.35 -0.77
CA TYR A 631 -31.30 -22.71 -1.34
C TYR A 631 -31.56 -21.25 -1.77
N GLU A 632 -32.67 -20.98 -2.47
CA GLU A 632 -33.05 -19.62 -2.88
C GLU A 632 -33.38 -18.71 -1.68
N ALA A 633 -33.92 -19.26 -0.60
CA ALA A 633 -34.19 -18.52 0.63
C ALA A 633 -32.89 -18.09 1.33
N ILE A 634 -31.91 -18.99 1.42
CA ILE A 634 -30.56 -18.67 1.93
C ILE A 634 -29.93 -17.62 1.01
N LYS A 635 -29.96 -17.81 -0.32
CA LYS A 635 -29.44 -16.84 -1.29
C LYS A 635 -29.96 -15.42 -1.04
N ARG A 636 -31.28 -15.26 -0.91
CA ARG A 636 -31.89 -13.94 -0.74
C ARG A 636 -31.56 -13.29 0.60
N ASP A 637 -31.56 -14.05 1.70
CA ASP A 637 -31.18 -13.49 3.01
C ASP A 637 -29.73 -12.96 3.00
N LEU A 638 -28.85 -13.66 2.29
CA LEU A 638 -27.46 -13.26 2.14
C LEU A 638 -27.27 -12.04 1.24
N GLU A 639 -27.99 -11.97 0.12
CA GLU A 639 -28.03 -10.78 -0.73
C GLU A 639 -28.57 -9.57 0.05
N ASP A 640 -29.63 -9.73 0.83
CA ASP A 640 -30.23 -8.66 1.63
C ASP A 640 -29.33 -8.19 2.78
N ARG A 641 -28.64 -9.09 3.48
CA ARG A 641 -27.66 -8.73 4.53
C ARG A 641 -26.45 -8.00 3.95
N LEU A 642 -25.94 -8.42 2.79
CA LEU A 642 -24.83 -7.76 2.10
C LEU A 642 -25.20 -6.33 1.68
N ILE A 643 -26.40 -6.16 1.10
CA ILE A 643 -26.96 -4.86 0.70
C ILE A 643 -27.15 -3.93 1.90
N LYS A 644 -27.50 -4.49 3.07
CA LYS A 644 -27.74 -3.70 4.29
C LYS A 644 -26.47 -3.24 5.00
N THR A 645 -25.37 -3.97 4.87
CA THR A 645 -24.08 -3.67 5.51
C THR A 645 -23.24 -2.71 4.67
N LEU A 646 -23.20 -2.91 3.35
CA LEU A 646 -22.41 -2.09 2.44
C LEU A 646 -23.25 -0.93 1.93
N THR A 647 -22.77 0.30 2.03
CA THR A 647 -23.50 1.51 1.59
C THR A 647 -23.13 1.97 0.17
N ASP A 648 -21.99 1.51 -0.33
CA ASP A 648 -21.49 1.83 -1.66
C ASP A 648 -21.97 0.80 -2.69
N LYS A 649 -22.58 1.29 -3.77
CA LYS A 649 -23.24 0.48 -4.80
C LYS A 649 -22.24 -0.33 -5.64
N GLN A 650 -21.01 0.15 -5.81
CA GLN A 650 -19.95 -0.55 -6.55
C GLN A 650 -19.32 -1.62 -5.67
N VAL A 651 -19.08 -1.32 -4.39
CA VAL A 651 -18.58 -2.31 -3.41
C VAL A 651 -19.61 -3.42 -3.20
N GLN A 652 -20.90 -3.09 -3.18
CA GLN A 652 -21.98 -4.08 -3.19
C GLN A 652 -21.91 -4.97 -4.44
N GLU A 653 -21.68 -4.41 -5.63
CA GLU A 653 -21.67 -5.17 -6.88
C GLU A 653 -20.44 -6.09 -6.99
N ASP A 654 -19.26 -5.64 -6.56
CA ASP A 654 -18.06 -6.47 -6.58
C ASP A 654 -18.07 -7.52 -5.46
N ALA A 655 -18.58 -7.18 -4.27
CA ALA A 655 -18.84 -8.17 -3.23
C ALA A 655 -19.90 -9.19 -3.70
N ARG A 656 -20.91 -8.76 -4.44
CA ARG A 656 -21.94 -9.62 -5.04
C ARG A 656 -21.34 -10.57 -6.06
N LYS A 657 -20.44 -10.13 -6.96
CA LYS A 657 -19.73 -11.02 -7.90
C LYS A 657 -18.89 -12.08 -7.19
N VAL A 658 -18.19 -11.71 -6.12
CA VAL A 658 -17.42 -12.66 -5.30
C VAL A 658 -18.36 -13.65 -4.60
N LEU A 659 -19.49 -13.17 -4.07
CA LEU A 659 -20.53 -14.01 -3.49
C LEU A 659 -21.11 -14.96 -4.54
N GLU A 660 -21.42 -14.49 -5.74
CA GLU A 660 -21.93 -15.29 -6.86
C GLU A 660 -20.98 -16.42 -7.24
N GLY A 661 -19.67 -16.16 -7.25
CA GLY A 661 -18.64 -17.19 -7.46
C GLY A 661 -18.63 -18.27 -6.38
N GLU A 662 -18.73 -17.90 -5.11
CA GLU A 662 -18.80 -18.86 -4.00
C GLU A 662 -20.14 -19.60 -3.94
N MET A 663 -21.24 -18.91 -4.25
CA MET A 663 -22.56 -19.50 -4.38
C MET A 663 -22.62 -20.53 -5.49
N HIS A 664 -21.91 -20.28 -6.59
CA HIS A 664 -21.73 -21.24 -7.67
C HIS A 664 -20.96 -22.48 -7.19
N ASN A 665 -19.91 -22.32 -6.38
CA ASN A 665 -19.20 -23.45 -5.76
C ASN A 665 -20.10 -24.27 -4.84
N ILE A 666 -20.96 -23.62 -4.05
CA ILE A 666 -21.94 -24.29 -3.19
C ILE A 666 -23.01 -25.01 -4.02
N GLU A 667 -23.48 -24.39 -5.11
CA GLU A 667 -24.41 -24.99 -6.06
C GLU A 667 -23.82 -26.24 -6.74
N ILE A 668 -22.53 -26.20 -7.09
CA ILE A 668 -21.79 -27.36 -7.60
C ILE A 668 -21.80 -28.49 -6.56
N LYS A 669 -21.48 -28.20 -5.28
CA LYS A 669 -21.53 -29.21 -4.20
C LYS A 669 -22.93 -29.79 -4.00
N PHE A 670 -23.98 -28.95 -4.05
CA PHE A 670 -25.36 -29.41 -4.00
C PHE A 670 -25.71 -30.31 -5.19
N ASN A 671 -25.28 -29.95 -6.39
CA ASN A 671 -25.49 -30.75 -7.60
C ASN A 671 -24.72 -32.08 -7.58
N GLU A 672 -23.54 -32.12 -6.97
CA GLU A 672 -22.79 -33.35 -6.73
C GLU A 672 -23.52 -34.26 -5.73
N MET A 673 -24.03 -33.71 -4.62
CA MET A 673 -24.88 -34.47 -3.69
C MET A 673 -26.15 -34.96 -4.37
N ARG A 674 -26.79 -34.13 -5.20
CA ARG A 674 -27.98 -34.49 -5.99
C ARG A 674 -27.69 -35.65 -6.94
N LYS A 675 -26.56 -35.62 -7.65
CA LYS A 675 -26.12 -36.74 -8.51
C LYS A 675 -25.88 -38.01 -7.71
N LYS A 676 -25.26 -37.89 -6.54
CA LYS A 676 -25.02 -39.03 -5.65
C LYS A 676 -26.34 -39.64 -5.17
N TRP A 677 -27.28 -38.82 -4.69
CA TRP A 677 -28.60 -39.27 -4.25
C TRP A 677 -29.46 -39.82 -5.38
N ALA A 678 -29.39 -39.23 -6.59
CA ALA A 678 -30.08 -39.75 -7.76
C ALA A 678 -29.55 -41.15 -8.16
N ASN A 679 -28.23 -41.36 -8.08
CA ASN A 679 -27.63 -42.67 -8.31
C ASN A 679 -28.05 -43.69 -7.23
N GLU A 680 -28.02 -43.29 -5.95
CA GLU A 680 -28.46 -44.15 -4.83
C GLU A 680 -29.97 -44.47 -4.93
N ARG A 681 -30.81 -43.53 -5.37
CA ARG A 681 -32.24 -43.72 -5.63
C ARG A 681 -32.49 -44.64 -6.83
N ALA A 682 -31.73 -44.48 -7.92
CA ALA A 682 -31.80 -45.35 -9.09
C ALA A 682 -31.35 -46.78 -8.77
N GLU A 683 -30.33 -46.95 -7.91
CA GLU A 683 -29.91 -48.26 -7.40
C GLU A 683 -31.00 -48.90 -6.51
N LYS A 684 -31.63 -48.11 -5.63
CA LYS A 684 -32.75 -48.57 -4.77
C LYS A 684 -34.00 -48.91 -5.59
N GLU A 685 -34.34 -48.13 -6.61
CA GLU A 685 -35.45 -48.39 -7.54
C GLU A 685 -35.17 -49.59 -8.45
N GLN A 686 -33.93 -49.80 -8.92
CA GLN A 686 -33.53 -51.03 -9.60
C GLN A 686 -33.63 -52.25 -8.68
N MET A 687 -33.25 -52.13 -7.40
CA MET A 687 -33.40 -53.22 -6.43
C MET A 687 -34.87 -53.50 -6.10
N GLN A 688 -35.72 -52.47 -5.99
CA GLN A 688 -37.15 -52.64 -5.72
C GLN A 688 -37.93 -53.15 -6.94
N ALA A 689 -37.63 -52.68 -8.16
CA ALA A 689 -38.21 -53.20 -9.40
C ALA A 689 -37.82 -54.66 -9.62
N LYS A 690 -36.55 -55.01 -9.37
CA LYS A 690 -36.07 -56.39 -9.47
C LYS A 690 -36.63 -57.28 -8.35
N ALA A 691 -36.86 -56.75 -7.14
CA ALA A 691 -37.54 -57.48 -6.08
C ALA A 691 -39.05 -57.68 -6.36
N HIS A 692 -39.71 -56.73 -7.03
CA HIS A 692 -41.12 -56.82 -7.42
C HIS A 692 -41.32 -57.75 -8.63
N GLU A 693 -40.41 -57.73 -9.60
CA GLU A 693 -40.32 -58.69 -10.71
C GLU A 693 -40.04 -60.10 -10.16
N LEU A 694 -39.05 -60.26 -9.28
CA LEU A 694 -38.78 -61.53 -8.61
C LEU A 694 -39.91 -62.00 -7.69
N TYR A 695 -40.71 -61.10 -7.09
CA TYR A 695 -41.87 -61.49 -6.28
C TYR A 695 -43.01 -62.00 -7.16
N THR A 696 -43.27 -61.34 -8.29
CA THR A 696 -44.28 -61.72 -9.28
C THR A 696 -43.89 -63.02 -9.99
N ASP A 697 -42.63 -63.14 -10.41
CA ASP A 697 -42.05 -64.34 -10.99
C ASP A 697 -42.03 -65.49 -9.98
N ASN A 698 -41.82 -65.24 -8.68
CA ASN A 698 -41.87 -66.29 -7.65
C ASN A 698 -43.31 -66.76 -7.38
N GLN A 699 -44.33 -65.91 -7.56
CA GLN A 699 -45.73 -66.35 -7.50
C GLN A 699 -46.12 -67.18 -8.72
N GLU A 700 -45.71 -66.78 -9.94
CA GLU A 700 -45.90 -67.60 -11.15
C GLU A 700 -45.08 -68.89 -11.09
N LEU A 701 -43.81 -68.83 -10.66
CA LEU A 701 -42.95 -70.00 -10.47
C LEU A 701 -43.42 -70.90 -9.34
N LYS A 702 -44.08 -70.41 -8.28
CA LYS A 702 -44.72 -71.29 -7.28
C LYS A 702 -45.91 -72.04 -7.87
N LYS A 703 -46.66 -71.40 -8.78
CA LYS A 703 -47.79 -72.01 -9.49
C LYS A 703 -47.29 -73.03 -10.52
N LEU A 704 -46.30 -72.64 -11.34
CA LEU A 704 -45.61 -73.53 -12.28
C LEU A 704 -44.82 -74.63 -11.57
N ALA A 705 -44.21 -74.37 -10.41
CA ALA A 705 -43.51 -75.36 -9.60
C ALA A 705 -44.48 -76.31 -8.90
N ALA A 706 -45.70 -75.90 -8.54
CA ALA A 706 -46.72 -76.84 -8.08
C ALA A 706 -47.18 -77.78 -9.21
N GLU A 707 -47.34 -77.24 -10.42
CA GLU A 707 -47.65 -78.03 -11.64
C GLU A 707 -46.48 -78.93 -12.07
N LEU A 708 -45.25 -78.42 -12.06
CA LEU A 708 -44.01 -79.16 -12.31
C LEU A 708 -43.69 -80.15 -11.20
N LYS A 709 -44.02 -79.90 -9.93
CA LYS A 709 -43.79 -80.84 -8.82
C LYS A 709 -44.78 -82.01 -8.87
N ASN A 710 -45.96 -81.80 -9.45
CA ASN A 710 -46.87 -82.88 -9.84
C ASN A 710 -46.34 -83.67 -11.06
N GLN A 711 -45.61 -83.04 -11.99
CA GLN A 711 -45.00 -83.72 -13.15
C GLN A 711 -43.59 -84.32 -12.88
N ILE A 712 -42.86 -83.80 -11.89
CA ILE A 712 -41.56 -84.29 -11.38
C ILE A 712 -41.75 -85.36 -10.30
N GLY A 713 -42.91 -85.38 -9.63
CA GLY A 713 -43.32 -86.49 -8.76
C GLY A 713 -43.34 -87.86 -9.47
N ASP A 714 -43.39 -87.88 -10.80
CA ASP A 714 -43.28 -89.08 -11.65
C ASP A 714 -41.84 -89.39 -12.16
N LEU A 715 -40.82 -88.65 -11.70
CA LEU A 715 -39.41 -88.82 -12.09
C LEU A 715 -38.54 -89.19 -10.88
N ASP A 716 -38.53 -90.48 -10.52
CA ASP A 716 -37.67 -91.06 -9.47
C ASP A 716 -36.22 -91.27 -9.97
N LEU A 717 -35.29 -90.44 -9.49
CA LEU A 717 -33.83 -90.56 -9.70
C LEU A 717 -33.08 -91.05 -8.44
N SER A 718 -33.79 -91.58 -7.43
CA SER A 718 -33.21 -92.00 -6.14
C SER A 718 -32.48 -93.36 -6.16
N GLN A 719 -32.42 -94.04 -7.31
CA GLN A 719 -31.93 -95.44 -7.41
C GLN A 719 -30.46 -95.60 -7.87
N GLY A 720 -29.61 -94.57 -7.75
CA GLY A 720 -28.19 -94.68 -8.12
C GLY A 720 -27.30 -95.10 -6.95
N ILE A 721 -26.38 -96.05 -7.16
CA ILE A 721 -25.39 -96.46 -6.14
C ILE A 721 -24.23 -95.45 -6.15
N LEU A 722 -23.89 -94.91 -4.97
CA LEU A 722 -22.82 -93.92 -4.78
C LEU A 722 -21.45 -94.58 -4.63
N TYR A 723 -20.47 -94.11 -5.38
CA TYR A 723 -19.07 -94.52 -5.30
C TYR A 723 -18.17 -93.31 -5.03
N THR A 724 -17.13 -93.55 -4.24
CA THR A 724 -16.11 -92.56 -3.89
C THR A 724 -14.95 -92.56 -4.90
N THR A 725 -14.15 -91.49 -4.88
CA THR A 725 -12.97 -91.28 -5.75
C THR A 725 -12.05 -92.51 -5.87
N HIS A 726 -11.92 -93.32 -4.80
CA HIS A 726 -11.03 -94.49 -4.75
C HIS A 726 -11.53 -95.71 -5.54
N GLU A 727 -12.85 -95.87 -5.65
CA GLU A 727 -13.48 -97.10 -6.18
C GLU A 727 -13.61 -97.05 -7.71
N MET A 728 -13.60 -95.85 -8.28
CA MET A 728 -13.91 -95.63 -9.70
C MET A 728 -12.87 -96.17 -10.69
N GLY A 729 -11.61 -96.33 -10.29
CA GLY A 729 -10.53 -96.75 -11.19
C GLY A 729 -10.71 -98.16 -11.77
N ASP A 730 -11.08 -99.13 -10.94
CA ASP A 730 -11.32 -100.51 -11.36
C ASP A 730 -12.72 -100.69 -11.98
N LEU A 731 -13.70 -99.91 -11.52
CA LEU A 731 -15.07 -99.94 -12.05
C LEU A 731 -15.15 -99.48 -13.51
N ILE A 732 -14.34 -98.52 -13.93
CA ILE A 732 -14.28 -98.12 -15.34
C ILE A 732 -13.71 -99.22 -16.23
N LYS A 733 -12.70 -99.97 -15.75
CA LYS A 733 -12.16 -101.10 -16.51
C LYS A 733 -13.21 -102.20 -16.70
N ASN A 734 -14.04 -102.42 -15.69
CA ASN A 734 -15.18 -103.34 -15.80
C ASN A 734 -16.18 -102.84 -16.84
N LEU A 735 -16.47 -101.54 -16.91
CA LEU A 735 -17.36 -100.98 -17.94
C LEU A 735 -16.86 -101.28 -19.35
N TYR A 736 -15.55 -101.15 -19.61
CA TYR A 736 -14.98 -101.48 -20.92
C TYR A 736 -15.14 -102.95 -21.28
N LYS A 737 -15.00 -103.85 -20.30
CA LYS A 737 -15.17 -105.29 -20.49
C LYS A 737 -16.63 -105.71 -20.62
N ASP A 738 -17.51 -105.05 -19.88
CA ASP A 738 -18.93 -105.38 -19.80
C ASP A 738 -19.72 -104.88 -21.01
N ALA A 739 -19.23 -103.86 -21.70
CA ALA A 739 -19.88 -103.29 -22.88
C ALA A 739 -19.91 -104.30 -24.04
N GLU A 740 -21.08 -104.48 -24.62
CA GLU A 740 -21.32 -105.37 -25.77
C GLU A 740 -21.70 -104.60 -27.03
N GLU A 741 -22.37 -103.46 -26.90
CA GLU A 741 -22.83 -102.67 -28.06
C GLU A 741 -22.06 -101.36 -28.20
N TYR A 742 -21.99 -100.58 -27.11
CA TYR A 742 -21.42 -99.25 -27.19
C TYR A 742 -20.82 -98.76 -25.89
N ILE A 743 -19.94 -97.77 -26.02
CA ILE A 743 -19.45 -96.97 -24.89
C ILE A 743 -19.56 -95.51 -25.26
N TYR A 744 -20.34 -94.73 -24.51
CA TYR A 744 -20.38 -93.27 -24.64
C TYR A 744 -19.64 -92.66 -23.47
N MET A 745 -18.68 -91.78 -23.76
CA MET A 745 -17.97 -91.01 -22.78
C MET A 745 -18.03 -89.53 -23.12
N SER A 746 -18.26 -88.70 -22.12
CA SER A 746 -18.26 -87.25 -22.20
C SER A 746 -17.51 -86.72 -20.99
N TYR A 747 -16.28 -86.24 -21.20
CA TYR A 747 -15.44 -85.65 -20.17
C TYR A 747 -14.77 -84.37 -20.64
N PRO A 748 -14.53 -83.40 -19.74
CA PRO A 748 -13.97 -82.12 -20.14
C PRO A 748 -12.50 -82.21 -20.52
N TRP A 749 -11.74 -83.07 -19.82
CA TRP A 749 -10.28 -83.17 -19.96
C TRP A 749 -9.82 -84.62 -19.94
N TYR A 750 -8.83 -84.93 -20.78
CA TYR A 750 -8.19 -86.24 -20.92
C TYR A 750 -6.68 -86.11 -20.70
N LYS A 751 -6.07 -87.00 -19.90
CA LYS A 751 -4.61 -87.01 -19.68
C LYS A 751 -4.00 -88.36 -20.03
N GLU A 752 -2.96 -88.32 -20.85
CA GLU A 752 -2.28 -89.50 -21.39
C GLU A 752 -1.80 -90.47 -20.30
N ASN A 753 -1.20 -89.96 -19.22
CA ASN A 753 -0.68 -90.79 -18.13
C ASN A 753 -1.79 -91.47 -17.29
N VAL A 754 -3.04 -91.00 -17.36
CA VAL A 754 -4.19 -91.60 -16.67
C VAL A 754 -4.83 -92.67 -17.54
N ILE A 755 -5.01 -92.38 -18.83
CA ILE A 755 -5.83 -93.23 -19.71
C ILE A 755 -5.00 -94.13 -20.62
N SER A 756 -3.68 -94.03 -20.64
CA SER A 756 -2.81 -95.00 -21.34
C SER A 756 -3.07 -96.44 -20.88
N LYS A 757 -3.44 -96.63 -19.61
CA LYS A 757 -3.83 -97.93 -19.04
C LYS A 757 -5.19 -98.45 -19.54
N ASP A 758 -6.02 -97.59 -20.10
CA ASP A 758 -7.34 -97.97 -20.64
C ASP A 758 -7.26 -98.42 -22.10
N LEU A 759 -6.19 -98.02 -22.81
CA LEU A 759 -6.05 -98.20 -24.25
C LEU A 759 -6.21 -99.67 -24.66
N GLU A 760 -5.49 -100.59 -24.02
CA GLU A 760 -5.55 -102.03 -24.33
C GLU A 760 -6.97 -102.61 -24.13
N SER A 761 -7.67 -102.17 -23.09
CA SER A 761 -9.03 -102.64 -22.81
C SER A 761 -10.03 -102.10 -23.84
N LEU A 762 -9.93 -100.82 -24.21
CA LEU A 762 -10.76 -100.21 -25.25
C LEU A 762 -10.48 -100.81 -26.64
N GLU A 763 -9.22 -101.07 -26.98
CA GLU A 763 -8.85 -101.79 -28.20
C GLU A 763 -9.48 -103.18 -28.26
N THR A 764 -9.52 -103.87 -27.11
CA THR A 764 -10.17 -105.18 -27.00
C THR A 764 -11.68 -105.08 -27.17
N SER A 765 -12.35 -104.09 -26.56
CA SER A 765 -13.78 -103.83 -26.78
C SER A 765 -14.10 -103.55 -28.26
N ILE A 766 -13.25 -102.77 -28.94
CA ILE A 766 -13.41 -102.49 -30.38
C ILE A 766 -13.28 -103.78 -31.20
N ARG A 767 -12.29 -104.64 -30.91
CA ARG A 767 -12.14 -105.94 -31.59
C ARG A 767 -13.36 -106.85 -31.37
N ASN A 768 -14.06 -106.67 -30.25
CA ASN A 768 -15.30 -107.39 -29.92
C ASN A 768 -16.56 -106.74 -30.53
N GLY A 769 -16.42 -105.68 -31.33
CA GLY A 769 -17.53 -105.03 -32.05
C GLY A 769 -18.19 -103.86 -31.32
N VAL A 770 -17.67 -103.44 -30.17
CA VAL A 770 -18.23 -102.33 -29.37
C VAL A 770 -17.93 -100.99 -30.03
N LYS A 771 -18.96 -100.17 -30.25
CA LYS A 771 -18.81 -98.81 -30.81
C LYS A 771 -18.56 -97.77 -29.74
N ILE A 772 -17.51 -96.99 -29.89
CA ILE A 772 -17.10 -96.01 -28.86
C ILE A 772 -17.37 -94.59 -29.34
N TYR A 773 -17.97 -93.77 -28.48
CA TYR A 773 -18.26 -92.37 -28.73
C TYR A 773 -17.60 -91.49 -27.66
N VAL A 774 -16.68 -90.64 -28.07
CA VAL A 774 -15.85 -89.82 -27.18
C VAL A 774 -16.15 -88.35 -27.40
N CYS A 775 -16.85 -87.72 -26.44
CA CYS A 775 -17.02 -86.28 -26.35
C CYS A 775 -15.95 -85.68 -25.44
N TYR A 776 -15.20 -84.70 -25.95
CA TYR A 776 -14.05 -84.15 -25.23
C TYR A 776 -13.90 -82.64 -25.37
N GLY A 777 -13.28 -82.03 -24.37
CA GLY A 777 -12.78 -80.66 -24.42
C GLY A 777 -13.62 -79.64 -23.68
N ILE A 778 -12.98 -78.51 -23.39
CA ILE A 778 -13.59 -77.27 -22.90
C ILE A 778 -12.82 -76.12 -23.52
N MET A 779 -13.50 -75.06 -23.95
CA MET A 779 -12.87 -73.82 -24.38
C MET A 779 -12.09 -73.15 -23.24
N PRO A 780 -10.82 -72.78 -23.45
CA PRO A 780 -10.09 -72.00 -22.47
C PRO A 780 -10.85 -70.74 -22.08
N ARG A 781 -10.89 -70.40 -20.79
CA ARG A 781 -11.56 -69.17 -20.35
C ARG A 781 -10.66 -67.96 -20.60
N LYS A 782 -11.25 -66.83 -20.98
CA LYS A 782 -10.54 -65.55 -21.07
C LYS A 782 -10.50 -64.87 -19.70
N GLY A 783 -9.33 -64.41 -19.29
CA GLY A 783 -9.18 -63.50 -18.15
C GLY A 783 -9.57 -62.06 -18.51
N SER A 784 -9.58 -61.17 -17.51
CA SER A 784 -9.92 -59.75 -17.65
C SER A 784 -9.14 -59.04 -18.77
N ASN A 785 -7.89 -59.44 -19.02
CA ASN A 785 -7.04 -58.89 -20.09
C ASN A 785 -7.30 -59.52 -21.48
N ARG A 786 -8.44 -60.18 -21.69
CA ARG A 786 -8.85 -60.89 -22.92
C ARG A 786 -7.89 -62.00 -23.39
N ARG A 787 -6.86 -62.35 -22.61
CA ARG A 787 -5.97 -63.51 -22.83
C ARG A 787 -6.53 -64.77 -22.15
N PHE A 788 -6.35 -65.93 -22.76
CA PHE A 788 -6.78 -67.20 -22.19
C PHE A 788 -5.91 -67.60 -20.99
N TYR A 789 -6.51 -68.24 -19.98
CA TYR A 789 -5.75 -68.75 -18.83
C TYR A 789 -4.82 -69.88 -19.27
N GLN A 790 -3.53 -69.74 -18.97
CA GLN A 790 -2.50 -70.71 -19.39
C GLN A 790 -2.82 -72.14 -18.92
N SER A 791 -3.36 -72.31 -17.71
CA SER A 791 -3.77 -73.63 -17.19
C SER A 791 -4.86 -74.32 -18.01
N ASP A 792 -5.81 -73.55 -18.55
CA ASP A 792 -6.91 -74.06 -19.37
C ASP A 792 -6.40 -74.37 -20.79
N ILE A 793 -5.47 -73.56 -21.30
CA ILE A 793 -4.73 -73.82 -22.54
C ILE A 793 -3.96 -75.14 -22.45
N ASP A 794 -3.17 -75.33 -21.39
CA ASP A 794 -2.35 -76.52 -21.20
C ASP A 794 -3.23 -77.78 -21.09
N SER A 795 -4.36 -77.69 -20.40
CA SER A 795 -5.34 -78.80 -20.30
C SER A 795 -5.98 -79.15 -21.65
N THR A 796 -6.22 -78.14 -22.48
CA THR A 796 -6.74 -78.31 -23.85
C THR A 796 -5.70 -78.97 -24.76
N ILE A 797 -4.44 -78.54 -24.72
CA ILE A 797 -3.34 -79.14 -25.49
C ILE A 797 -3.12 -80.60 -25.08
N ASN A 798 -3.12 -80.88 -23.78
CA ASN A 798 -2.96 -82.25 -23.25
C ASN A 798 -4.10 -83.16 -23.71
N THR A 799 -5.34 -82.68 -23.62
CA THR A 799 -6.52 -83.41 -24.09
C THR A 799 -6.44 -83.68 -25.58
N TYR A 800 -6.14 -82.66 -26.38
CA TYR A 800 -5.99 -82.80 -27.82
C TYR A 800 -4.92 -83.83 -28.19
N THR A 801 -3.73 -83.73 -27.61
CA THR A 801 -2.61 -84.66 -27.85
C THR A 801 -3.01 -86.11 -27.55
N CYS A 802 -3.72 -86.31 -26.44
CA CYS A 802 -4.20 -87.61 -26.01
C CYS A 802 -5.24 -88.20 -26.99
N ILE A 803 -6.20 -87.37 -27.41
CA ILE A 803 -7.21 -87.78 -28.39
C ILE A 803 -6.58 -88.10 -29.76
N GLN A 804 -5.54 -87.38 -30.19
CA GLN A 804 -4.83 -87.70 -31.43
C GLN A 804 -4.10 -89.05 -31.33
N HIS A 805 -3.52 -89.38 -30.18
CA HIS A 805 -2.91 -90.68 -29.95
C HIS A 805 -3.96 -91.80 -30.02
N TRP A 806 -5.11 -91.63 -29.37
CA TRP A 806 -6.22 -92.59 -29.45
C TRP A 806 -6.80 -92.73 -30.85
N LYS A 807 -7.00 -91.63 -31.58
CA LYS A 807 -7.40 -91.66 -33.00
C LYS A 807 -6.41 -92.50 -33.81
N TYR A 808 -5.10 -92.30 -33.63
CA TYR A 808 -4.09 -93.08 -34.34
C TYR A 808 -4.12 -94.57 -33.98
N SER A 809 -4.21 -94.92 -32.69
CA SER A 809 -4.22 -96.32 -32.23
C SER A 809 -5.49 -97.07 -32.67
N PHE A 810 -6.68 -96.48 -32.46
CA PHE A 810 -7.95 -97.14 -32.81
C PHE A 810 -8.17 -97.23 -34.33
N ASN A 811 -7.68 -96.26 -35.11
CA ASN A 811 -7.75 -96.33 -36.58
C ASN A 811 -6.98 -97.51 -37.18
N LYS A 812 -6.00 -98.09 -36.46
CA LYS A 812 -5.30 -99.31 -36.88
C LYS A 812 -6.14 -100.57 -36.72
N ILE A 813 -7.19 -100.53 -35.90
CA ILE A 813 -8.05 -101.67 -35.58
C ILE A 813 -9.31 -101.60 -36.44
N ASP A 814 -10.12 -100.56 -36.24
CA ASP A 814 -11.30 -100.27 -37.06
C ASP A 814 -11.55 -98.76 -37.05
N LYS A 815 -11.37 -98.15 -38.23
CA LYS A 815 -11.52 -96.71 -38.44
C LYS A 815 -12.95 -96.20 -38.23
N THR A 816 -13.95 -97.08 -38.22
CA THR A 816 -15.37 -96.74 -38.03
C THR A 816 -15.90 -97.05 -36.63
N ALA A 817 -15.14 -97.77 -35.82
CA ALA A 817 -15.57 -98.20 -34.49
C ALA A 817 -15.58 -97.08 -33.45
N VAL A 818 -14.80 -96.01 -33.64
CA VAL A 818 -14.71 -94.91 -32.67
C VAL A 818 -15.04 -93.56 -33.31
N LYS A 819 -15.99 -92.84 -32.71
CA LYS A 819 -16.34 -91.47 -33.09
C LYS A 819 -15.93 -90.49 -32.01
N PHE A 820 -15.11 -89.52 -32.42
CA PHE A 820 -14.62 -88.43 -31.59
C PHE A 820 -15.40 -87.16 -31.92
N LYS A 821 -15.91 -86.46 -30.90
CA LYS A 821 -16.66 -85.21 -31.04
C LYS A 821 -16.10 -84.15 -30.08
N PRO A 822 -15.48 -83.07 -30.56
CA PRO A 822 -15.11 -81.97 -29.68
C PRO A 822 -16.38 -81.24 -29.22
N VAL A 823 -16.51 -81.00 -27.91
CA VAL A 823 -17.66 -80.32 -27.29
C VAL A 823 -17.16 -79.31 -26.27
N HIS A 824 -17.89 -78.24 -25.99
CA HIS A 824 -17.58 -77.37 -24.86
C HIS A 824 -18.48 -77.76 -23.67
N SER A 825 -18.03 -78.74 -22.88
CA SER A 825 -18.87 -79.35 -21.85
C SER A 825 -18.11 -79.72 -20.58
N HIS A 826 -18.66 -79.38 -19.42
CA HIS A 826 -18.17 -79.81 -18.11
C HIS A 826 -18.71 -81.18 -17.67
N CYS A 827 -19.49 -81.86 -18.51
CA CYS A 827 -20.10 -83.14 -18.19
C CYS A 827 -19.05 -84.23 -17.94
N LYS A 828 -19.35 -85.14 -17.01
CA LYS A 828 -18.47 -86.24 -16.57
C LYS A 828 -19.31 -87.51 -16.53
N ILE A 829 -19.51 -88.10 -17.71
CA ILE A 829 -20.37 -89.27 -17.91
C ILE A 829 -19.62 -90.33 -18.69
N ILE A 830 -19.69 -91.58 -18.25
CA ILE A 830 -19.37 -92.74 -19.07
C ILE A 830 -20.47 -93.78 -18.94
N LEU A 831 -20.89 -94.39 -20.04
CA LEU A 831 -21.94 -95.40 -20.03
C LEU A 831 -21.73 -96.45 -21.12
N CYS A 832 -22.28 -97.63 -20.88
CA CYS A 832 -22.58 -98.65 -21.89
C CYS A 832 -24.08 -98.93 -21.89
N GLU A 833 -24.53 -99.90 -22.69
CA GLU A 833 -25.93 -100.33 -22.73
C GLU A 833 -26.46 -100.88 -21.40
N LYS A 834 -25.57 -101.35 -20.52
CA LYS A 834 -25.94 -101.99 -19.23
C LYS A 834 -26.00 -101.01 -18.06
N TYR A 835 -25.10 -100.02 -18.01
CA TYR A 835 -25.06 -99.05 -16.91
C TYR A 835 -24.30 -97.77 -17.27
N ALA A 836 -24.55 -96.72 -16.49
CA ALA A 836 -23.94 -95.41 -16.62
C ALA A 836 -23.29 -94.97 -15.29
N PHE A 837 -22.17 -94.28 -15.38
CA PHE A 837 -21.55 -93.53 -14.30
C PHE A 837 -21.66 -92.03 -14.59
N LEU A 838 -22.20 -91.27 -13.63
CA LEU A 838 -22.36 -89.82 -13.69
C LEU A 838 -21.95 -89.24 -12.33
N GLY A 839 -21.08 -88.23 -12.33
CA GLY A 839 -20.55 -87.70 -11.06
C GLY A 839 -19.77 -86.40 -11.19
N SER A 840 -19.28 -85.92 -10.05
CA SER A 840 -18.38 -84.76 -9.99
C SER A 840 -16.94 -85.12 -10.35
N GLN A 841 -16.56 -86.40 -10.41
CA GLN A 841 -15.17 -86.83 -10.67
C GLN A 841 -14.81 -86.83 -12.17
N ASN A 842 -13.71 -86.18 -12.56
CA ASN A 842 -13.18 -86.30 -13.93
C ASN A 842 -12.19 -87.46 -14.06
N ILE A 843 -12.74 -88.64 -14.23
CA ILE A 843 -12.00 -89.90 -14.20
C ILE A 843 -11.10 -90.07 -15.45
N MET A 844 -11.26 -89.25 -16.50
CA MET A 844 -10.39 -89.29 -17.69
C MET A 844 -9.10 -88.47 -17.55
N SER A 845 -8.98 -87.66 -16.50
CA SER A 845 -7.77 -86.86 -16.23
C SER A 845 -7.23 -87.00 -14.81
N TYR A 846 -7.94 -87.72 -13.94
CA TYR A 846 -7.59 -87.85 -12.54
C TYR A 846 -8.09 -89.17 -11.94
N ARG A 847 -7.16 -90.05 -11.55
CA ARG A 847 -7.40 -91.34 -10.88
C ARG A 847 -6.34 -91.57 -9.79
N PRO A 848 -6.53 -91.04 -8.57
CA PRO A 848 -5.54 -91.19 -7.51
C PRO A 848 -5.48 -92.64 -7.00
N SER A 849 -4.28 -93.11 -6.68
CA SER A 849 -4.04 -94.42 -6.07
C SER A 849 -4.02 -94.32 -4.54
N LYS A 850 -4.23 -95.45 -3.83
CA LYS A 850 -4.20 -95.45 -2.35
C LYS A 850 -2.82 -94.97 -1.87
N GLY A 851 -2.78 -93.78 -1.25
CA GLY A 851 -1.56 -93.14 -0.73
C GLY A 851 -1.14 -91.85 -1.43
N ASP A 852 -1.85 -91.40 -2.47
CA ASP A 852 -1.57 -90.11 -3.13
C ASP A 852 -1.90 -88.90 -2.23
N SER A 853 -1.12 -87.82 -2.35
CA SER A 853 -1.22 -86.63 -1.49
C SER A 853 -2.27 -85.59 -1.92
N ASP A 854 -2.67 -85.58 -3.20
CA ASP A 854 -3.83 -84.83 -3.69
C ASP A 854 -5.02 -85.79 -3.62
N MET A 855 -5.99 -85.55 -2.74
CA MET A 855 -7.18 -86.38 -2.55
C MET A 855 -8.40 -85.46 -2.61
N ARG A 856 -9.39 -85.84 -3.43
CA ARG A 856 -10.58 -85.01 -3.70
C ARG A 856 -11.83 -85.78 -3.29
N ASP A 857 -12.70 -85.13 -2.54
CA ASP A 857 -14.00 -85.66 -2.12
C ASP A 857 -15.03 -85.52 -3.25
N GLU A 858 -14.80 -86.25 -4.35
CA GLU A 858 -15.70 -86.31 -5.50
C GLU A 858 -16.54 -87.60 -5.44
N ILE A 859 -17.78 -87.50 -5.92
CA ILE A 859 -18.79 -88.56 -5.83
C ILE A 859 -19.25 -88.92 -7.24
N THR A 860 -19.34 -90.21 -7.54
CA THR A 860 -19.89 -90.73 -8.80
C THR A 860 -21.00 -91.73 -8.55
N MET A 861 -22.12 -91.56 -9.23
CA MET A 861 -23.29 -92.43 -9.12
C MET A 861 -23.33 -93.42 -10.28
N LYS A 862 -23.60 -94.69 -9.98
CA LYS A 862 -23.88 -95.74 -10.96
C LYS A 862 -25.38 -95.92 -11.13
N TYR A 863 -25.84 -95.83 -12.37
CA TYR A 863 -27.22 -96.07 -12.77
C TYR A 863 -27.30 -97.31 -13.66
N THR A 864 -28.16 -98.25 -13.32
CA THR A 864 -28.44 -99.47 -14.10
C THR A 864 -29.81 -99.42 -14.79
N ASN A 865 -30.61 -98.37 -14.55
CA ASN A 865 -31.94 -98.23 -15.15
C ASN A 865 -31.83 -97.91 -16.65
N PRO A 866 -32.36 -98.76 -17.55
CA PRO A 866 -32.25 -98.58 -19.01
C PRO A 866 -32.79 -97.24 -19.51
N ARG A 867 -33.86 -96.69 -18.91
CA ARG A 867 -34.42 -95.39 -19.30
C ARG A 867 -33.49 -94.22 -18.96
N ILE A 868 -32.76 -94.32 -17.84
CA ILE A 868 -31.77 -93.33 -17.44
C ILE A 868 -30.56 -93.43 -18.38
N ILE A 869 -30.10 -94.64 -18.68
CA ILE A 869 -28.97 -94.90 -19.59
C ILE A 869 -29.28 -94.33 -20.98
N GLU A 870 -30.48 -94.56 -21.51
CA GLU A 870 -30.90 -94.05 -22.82
C GLU A 870 -30.99 -92.51 -22.85
N ARG A 871 -31.53 -91.89 -21.79
CA ARG A 871 -31.56 -90.43 -21.68
C ARG A 871 -30.16 -89.82 -21.59
N LEU A 872 -29.26 -90.42 -20.81
CA LEU A 872 -27.87 -89.97 -20.71
C LEU A 872 -27.13 -90.14 -22.05
N ARG A 873 -27.37 -91.24 -22.77
CA ARG A 873 -26.84 -91.46 -24.12
C ARG A 873 -27.34 -90.39 -25.10
N ASN A 874 -28.64 -90.12 -25.11
CA ASN A 874 -29.24 -89.07 -25.95
C ASN A 874 -28.71 -87.69 -25.60
N PHE A 875 -28.50 -87.41 -24.32
CA PHE A 875 -27.87 -86.18 -23.86
C PHE A 875 -26.45 -86.04 -24.42
N ILE A 876 -25.60 -87.08 -24.35
CA ILE A 876 -24.24 -87.06 -24.91
C ILE A 876 -24.28 -86.83 -26.43
N LEU A 877 -25.18 -87.50 -27.15
CA LEU A 877 -25.33 -87.35 -28.60
C LEU A 877 -25.74 -85.93 -29.01
N ASN A 878 -26.62 -85.29 -28.24
CA ASN A 878 -27.18 -83.97 -28.50
C ASN A 878 -26.27 -82.80 -28.06
N GLN A 879 -25.13 -83.06 -27.42
CA GLN A 879 -24.17 -82.00 -27.10
C GLN A 879 -23.70 -81.33 -28.39
N LYS A 880 -23.75 -80.00 -28.46
CA LYS A 880 -23.34 -79.25 -29.65
C LYS A 880 -21.84 -79.41 -29.88
N GLU A 881 -21.47 -79.70 -31.13
CA GLU A 881 -20.08 -79.84 -31.54
C GLU A 881 -19.38 -78.46 -31.50
N CYS A 882 -18.15 -78.43 -31.00
CA CYS A 882 -17.35 -77.23 -30.86
C CYS A 882 -16.05 -77.37 -31.67
N PRO A 883 -16.04 -76.99 -32.96
CA PRO A 883 -14.93 -77.26 -33.87
C PRO A 883 -13.65 -76.51 -33.51
N ASP A 884 -13.76 -75.39 -32.81
CA ASP A 884 -12.62 -74.54 -32.46
C ASP A 884 -11.70 -75.19 -31.41
N ILE A 885 -12.17 -76.19 -30.64
CA ILE A 885 -11.32 -76.90 -29.65
C ILE A 885 -10.17 -77.64 -30.33
N ASP A 886 -10.42 -78.25 -31.50
CA ASP A 886 -9.40 -78.97 -32.26
C ASP A 886 -8.44 -78.01 -32.99
N ARG A 887 -8.85 -76.78 -33.31
CA ARG A 887 -8.00 -75.75 -33.98
C ARG A 887 -6.93 -75.17 -33.08
N ILE A 888 -7.22 -75.11 -31.78
CA ILE A 888 -6.32 -74.59 -30.75
C ILE A 888 -5.07 -75.50 -30.56
N GLY A 889 -5.04 -76.73 -31.11
CA GLY A 889 -3.94 -77.70 -30.94
C GLY A 889 -2.63 -77.40 -31.69
N LYS A 890 -1.55 -77.15 -30.93
CA LYS A 890 -0.11 -77.01 -31.27
C LYS A 890 0.31 -75.97 -32.34
N GLY A 891 -0.54 -75.57 -33.28
CA GLY A 891 -0.17 -74.67 -34.40
C GLY A 891 -0.51 -73.20 -34.21
N GLU A 892 -1.64 -72.87 -33.57
CA GLU A 892 -2.11 -71.48 -33.40
C GLU A 892 -1.83 -70.88 -32.01
N LEU A 893 -1.14 -71.62 -31.12
CA LEU A 893 -0.82 -71.20 -29.74
C LEU A 893 0.66 -70.91 -29.49
N ARG A 894 1.53 -70.97 -30.51
CA ARG A 894 2.95 -70.58 -30.41
C ARG A 894 3.21 -69.22 -31.01
#